data_AF-A0A397CI08-F1
#
_entry.id   AF-A0A397CI08-F1
#
_cell.length_a   1.000
_cell.length_b   1.000
_cell.length_c   1.000
_cell.angle_alpha   90.00
_cell.angle_beta   90.00
_cell.angle_gamma   90.00
#
_symmetry.space_group_name_H-M   'P 1'
#
loop_
_entity.id
_entity.type
_entity.pdbx_description
1 polymer ?
#
loop_
_entity_poly.entity_id
_entity_poly.type
_entity_poly.pdbx_seq_one_letter_code
_entity_poly.pdbx_strand_id
1 'polypeptide(L)'
;MKPVREAASVVVFNQLEQILFVKRPKTAKAWANMMVFPGGKVGISAGTFFNAAIRELFEEVDVSLTSPRLWSVLDDADRRTWRHRIVDDKDDFESLLRRTKCLPQHDELVPFSHVITPEGSPHRFDTWFFLARIAATDMPHKAHGKEDAVQPSQDVEPAPSRPRRVAFTGTSVAVSCLFLINLVVMPLKPYLTEPLPVSEAFRAPSLFPAVAPPLASTNGQQQQPGPVAQFERLYNAGTLPPDVSYFYDPVHVVEVMRTGVSSTSCDDADALVTSVLGVPFFPPDVKSAIVDAVCSLSSNATNNFGTVGRSWRIYLGAKKVDCLSAAWAVMLPAHNSTTSNVATIYYVFAPHILSPAWIIAKLSYRLVVSVCIFVYSVYRYYRPLWHLRWSLQRLPLHVSSTAVRYDVVVGEPTCLVLSNAWVCLAFVVDFWGSTEFFGSACLRMGQTNDIGLFVLGVLYLGRTVWCAYASLVVLNATLKRLHMAQWAVPANTTTLAIAVTVGGGFLTSVQVKLPPLMAFYTWLLTLVNTVDGNGNVVALDDTAAMVVYVVGMTATCFGIVLGKKYVGQSVARRRSHLRHRVCTGGSVYRIFQLFPMVQAQCTISQTGSDCYVFAYNAADELIEVTRVSLVDQIDLTQKTTARPVHQTFVETAPAVGSLVLGREKEGAADVTLYRGANNSPWVA
;
A
#
# COMPACT_ATOMS: atom_id res chain seq x y z
N MET A 1 -4.02 42.06 31.80
CA MET A 1 -4.54 41.49 30.55
C MET A 1 -4.44 42.54 29.44
N LYS A 2 -3.90 42.20 28.25
CA LYS A 2 -3.95 43.15 27.12
C LYS A 2 -5.39 43.25 26.60
N PRO A 3 -5.90 44.46 26.28
CA PRO A 3 -7.27 44.64 25.81
C PRO A 3 -7.47 43.91 24.47
N VAL A 4 -8.57 43.17 24.36
CA VAL A 4 -9.02 42.54 23.12
C VAL A 4 -9.78 43.59 22.32
N ARG A 5 -9.43 43.75 21.03
CA ARG A 5 -10.07 44.75 20.15
C ARG A 5 -11.08 44.06 19.24
N GLU A 6 -12.29 44.56 19.18
CA GLU A 6 -13.29 44.09 18.23
C GLU A 6 -12.88 44.41 16.79
N ALA A 7 -13.06 43.42 15.91
CA ALA A 7 -12.72 43.52 14.50
C ALA A 7 -13.72 42.75 13.62
N ALA A 8 -13.78 43.12 12.36
CA ALA A 8 -14.55 42.42 11.34
C ALA A 8 -13.68 42.19 10.10
N SER A 9 -13.86 41.04 9.44
CA SER A 9 -13.12 40.69 8.24
C SER A 9 -14.01 39.96 7.24
N VAL A 10 -13.77 40.17 5.94
CA VAL A 10 -14.62 39.66 4.87
C VAL A 10 -13.85 38.73 3.93
N VAL A 11 -14.32 37.49 3.84
CA VAL A 11 -13.87 36.50 2.85
C VAL A 11 -14.72 36.67 1.60
N VAL A 12 -14.17 37.40 0.64
CA VAL A 12 -14.79 37.66 -0.65
C VAL A 12 -14.47 36.54 -1.62
N PHE A 13 -15.49 36.01 -2.31
CA PHE A 13 -15.31 35.02 -3.37
C PHE A 13 -16.18 35.31 -4.60
N ASN A 14 -15.67 34.95 -5.78
CA ASN A 14 -16.40 35.09 -7.05
C ASN A 14 -17.16 33.80 -7.44
N GLN A 15 -17.81 33.81 -8.61
CA GLN A 15 -18.52 32.64 -9.15
C GLN A 15 -17.61 31.43 -9.44
N LEU A 16 -16.30 31.64 -9.53
CA LEU A 16 -15.27 30.60 -9.74
C LEU A 16 -14.62 30.16 -8.41
N GLU A 17 -15.19 30.55 -7.26
CA GLU A 17 -14.65 30.28 -5.91
C GLU A 17 -13.23 30.82 -5.67
N GLN A 18 -12.78 31.80 -6.45
CA GLN A 18 -11.52 32.50 -6.20
C GLN A 18 -11.73 33.48 -5.04
N ILE A 19 -10.79 33.48 -4.09
CA ILE A 19 -10.88 34.26 -2.86
C ILE A 19 -9.94 35.47 -2.92
N LEU A 20 -10.45 36.65 -2.57
CA LEU A 20 -9.68 37.88 -2.53
C LEU A 20 -8.77 37.95 -1.28
N PHE A 21 -7.51 38.33 -1.49
CA PHE A 21 -6.55 38.61 -0.42
C PHE A 21 -5.89 39.97 -0.62
N VAL A 22 -5.59 40.64 0.49
CA VAL A 22 -4.80 41.87 0.54
C VAL A 22 -3.45 41.55 1.19
N LYS A 23 -2.37 42.09 0.63
CA LYS A 23 -1.03 41.93 1.19
C LYS A 23 -0.72 43.10 2.12
N ARG A 24 -0.46 42.83 3.40
CA ARG A 24 -0.10 43.90 4.35
C ARG A 24 1.28 44.49 4.04
N PRO A 25 1.47 45.81 4.17
CA PRO A 25 2.76 46.45 3.98
C PRO A 25 3.78 45.97 5.03
N LYS A 26 5.07 46.05 4.68
CA LYS A 26 6.18 45.65 5.58
C LYS A 26 6.23 46.47 6.87
N THR A 27 5.67 47.68 6.84
CA THR A 27 5.62 48.63 7.97
C THR A 27 4.46 48.37 8.94
N ALA A 28 3.62 47.36 8.69
CA ALA A 28 2.46 47.07 9.53
C ALA A 28 2.87 46.57 10.93
N LYS A 29 2.23 47.09 11.98
CA LYS A 29 2.53 46.73 13.38
C LYS A 29 2.17 45.28 13.74
N ALA A 30 1.22 44.67 13.03
CA ALA A 30 0.80 43.28 13.24
C ALA A 30 0.77 42.54 11.91
N TRP A 31 1.30 41.32 11.87
CA TRP A 31 1.32 40.43 10.69
C TRP A 31 1.82 41.12 9.41
N ALA A 32 2.95 41.83 9.50
CA ALA A 32 3.60 42.48 8.36
C ALA A 32 3.92 41.47 7.25
N ASN A 33 3.77 41.89 5.98
CA ASN A 33 4.03 41.08 4.78
C ASN A 33 3.16 39.81 4.63
N MET A 34 2.12 39.63 5.44
CA MET A 34 1.18 38.51 5.34
C MET A 34 0.04 38.82 4.36
N MET A 35 -0.49 37.77 3.73
CA MET A 35 -1.75 37.81 2.99
C MET A 35 -2.90 37.67 3.99
N VAL A 36 -3.77 38.67 4.05
CA VAL A 36 -4.94 38.71 4.93
C VAL A 36 -6.20 38.95 4.11
N PHE A 37 -7.35 38.69 4.71
CA PHE A 37 -8.61 39.15 4.16
C PHE A 37 -8.79 40.64 4.46
N PRO A 38 -9.51 41.39 3.61
CA PRO A 38 -9.94 42.75 3.96
C PRO A 38 -10.61 42.76 5.33
N GLY A 39 -10.23 43.70 6.19
CA GLY A 39 -10.77 43.75 7.53
C GLY A 39 -9.95 44.57 8.50
N GLY A 40 -10.63 45.04 9.54
CA GLY A 40 -10.05 45.94 10.51
C GLY A 40 -10.95 46.12 11.73
N LYS A 41 -10.68 47.16 12.51
CA LYS A 41 -11.30 47.34 13.82
C LYS A 41 -12.74 47.82 13.67
N VAL A 42 -13.60 47.41 14.59
CA VAL A 42 -14.92 48.03 14.75
C VAL A 42 -14.71 49.41 15.36
N GLY A 43 -15.10 50.46 14.65
CA GLY A 43 -15.00 51.85 15.10
C GLY A 43 -16.14 52.21 16.06
N ILE A 44 -15.93 53.26 16.87
CA ILE A 44 -16.90 53.71 17.89
C ILE A 44 -18.20 54.25 17.26
N SER A 45 -18.15 54.75 16.02
CA SER A 45 -19.29 55.32 15.29
C SER A 45 -20.05 54.32 14.40
N ALA A 46 -19.50 53.13 14.14
CA ALA A 46 -20.06 52.15 13.22
C ALA A 46 -20.67 50.96 13.99
N GLY A 47 -21.90 51.14 14.49
CA GLY A 47 -22.54 50.28 15.49
C GLY A 47 -22.83 48.80 15.16
N THR A 48 -22.20 48.15 14.18
CA THR A 48 -22.28 46.69 13.97
C THR A 48 -21.03 46.11 13.29
N PHE A 49 -20.68 44.86 13.58
CA PHE A 49 -19.61 44.12 12.86
C PHE A 49 -19.83 44.09 11.33
N PHE A 50 -21.08 44.10 10.88
CA PHE A 50 -21.46 44.17 9.46
C PHE A 50 -21.02 45.49 8.80
N ASN A 51 -21.24 46.64 9.45
CA ASN A 51 -20.80 47.93 8.92
C ASN A 51 -19.27 48.02 8.85
N ALA A 52 -18.56 47.48 9.85
CA ALA A 52 -17.10 47.42 9.82
C ALA A 52 -16.60 46.55 8.66
N ALA A 53 -17.21 45.39 8.42
CA ALA A 53 -16.89 44.52 7.30
C ALA A 53 -17.08 45.20 5.93
N ILE A 54 -18.21 45.87 5.70
CA ILE A 54 -18.50 46.57 4.43
C ILE A 54 -17.55 47.75 4.23
N ARG A 55 -17.29 48.53 5.29
CA ARG A 55 -16.38 49.67 5.27
C ARG A 55 -14.96 49.25 4.87
N GLU A 56 -14.40 48.25 5.55
CA GLU A 56 -13.03 47.77 5.30
C GLU A 56 -12.87 47.18 3.88
N LEU A 57 -13.93 46.54 3.38
CA LEU A 57 -13.96 46.03 2.02
C LEU A 57 -13.91 47.16 0.97
N PHE A 58 -14.57 48.28 1.22
CA PHE A 58 -14.47 49.47 0.37
C PHE A 58 -13.08 50.13 0.49
N GLU A 59 -12.60 50.34 1.72
CA GLU A 59 -11.33 51.01 2.01
C GLU A 59 -10.13 50.28 1.38
N GLU A 60 -10.03 48.97 1.54
CA GLU A 60 -8.85 48.22 1.09
C GLU A 60 -8.88 47.87 -0.40
N VAL A 61 -10.06 47.59 -0.98
CA VAL A 61 -10.16 46.98 -2.32
C VAL A 61 -11.18 47.62 -3.28
N ASP A 62 -11.79 48.77 -2.94
CA ASP A 62 -12.81 49.48 -3.76
C ASP A 62 -14.07 48.65 -4.08
N VAL A 63 -14.39 47.67 -3.26
CA VAL A 63 -15.60 46.86 -3.43
C VAL A 63 -16.71 47.44 -2.55
N SER A 64 -17.86 47.70 -3.16
CA SER A 64 -19.00 48.36 -2.52
C SER A 64 -20.17 47.41 -2.31
N LEU A 65 -20.41 47.02 -1.05
CA LEU A 65 -21.63 46.30 -0.66
C LEU A 65 -22.73 47.29 -0.23
N THR A 66 -23.21 48.10 -1.17
CA THR A 66 -24.24 49.12 -0.95
C THR A 66 -25.31 49.09 -2.04
N SER A 67 -26.50 49.62 -1.73
CA SER A 67 -27.55 49.87 -2.71
C SER A 67 -27.95 51.35 -2.70
N PRO A 68 -27.86 52.07 -3.85
CA PRO A 68 -27.15 51.65 -5.06
C PRO A 68 -25.63 51.46 -4.80
N ARG A 69 -24.94 50.76 -5.70
CA ARG A 69 -23.49 50.51 -5.60
C ARG A 69 -22.72 51.84 -5.69
N LEU A 70 -21.65 52.04 -4.91
CA LEU A 70 -20.96 53.34 -4.89
C LEU A 70 -20.41 53.77 -6.26
N TRP A 71 -19.97 52.84 -7.11
CA TRP A 71 -19.49 53.17 -8.46
C TRP A 71 -20.59 53.59 -9.44
N SER A 72 -21.87 53.37 -9.13
CA SER A 72 -22.96 53.92 -9.94
C SER A 72 -23.32 55.35 -9.57
N VAL A 73 -22.80 55.86 -8.44
CA VAL A 73 -23.09 57.21 -7.91
C VAL A 73 -21.86 58.11 -7.93
N LEU A 74 -20.67 57.55 -7.73
CA LEU A 74 -19.38 58.25 -7.71
C LEU A 74 -18.46 57.70 -8.79
N ASP A 75 -17.74 58.61 -9.46
CA ASP A 75 -16.69 58.24 -10.39
C ASP A 75 -15.46 57.66 -9.67
N ASP A 76 -14.52 57.13 -10.45
CA ASP A 76 -13.32 56.48 -9.91
C ASP A 76 -12.41 57.43 -9.12
N ALA A 77 -12.37 58.72 -9.50
CA ALA A 77 -11.52 59.72 -8.85
C ALA A 77 -12.08 60.10 -7.47
N ASP A 78 -13.39 60.30 -7.39
CA ASP A 78 -14.10 60.59 -6.16
C ASP A 78 -14.05 59.40 -5.20
N ARG A 79 -14.28 58.17 -5.67
CA ARG A 79 -14.18 56.97 -4.80
C ARG A 79 -12.78 56.81 -4.22
N ARG A 80 -11.72 57.01 -5.03
CA ARG A 80 -10.33 57.00 -4.51
C ARG A 80 -10.10 58.09 -3.47
N THR A 81 -10.62 59.30 -3.72
CA THR A 81 -10.51 60.42 -2.78
C THR A 81 -11.20 60.09 -1.45
N TRP A 82 -12.40 59.52 -1.51
CA TRP A 82 -13.12 59.05 -0.32
C TRP A 82 -12.37 57.96 0.42
N ARG A 83 -11.85 56.94 -0.28
CA ARG A 83 -11.04 55.87 0.34
C ARG A 83 -9.84 56.44 1.09
N HIS A 84 -9.10 57.37 0.47
CA HIS A 84 -7.96 58.01 1.13
C HIS A 84 -8.38 58.84 2.34
N ARG A 85 -9.47 59.61 2.24
CA ARG A 85 -9.97 60.44 3.35
C ARG A 85 -10.47 59.61 4.53
N ILE A 86 -11.14 58.49 4.26
CA ILE A 86 -11.62 57.58 5.31
C ILE A 86 -10.46 56.84 5.97
N VAL A 87 -9.49 56.34 5.19
CA VAL A 87 -8.27 55.69 5.75
C VAL A 87 -7.43 56.66 6.60
N ASP A 88 -7.42 57.95 6.25
CA ASP A 88 -6.73 59.00 6.99
C ASP A 88 -7.54 59.54 8.21
N ASP A 89 -8.69 58.92 8.56
CA ASP A 89 -9.62 59.38 9.60
C ASP A 89 -10.11 60.84 9.41
N LYS A 90 -10.10 61.36 8.18
CA LYS A 90 -10.56 62.73 7.83
C LYS A 90 -12.07 62.81 7.61
N ASP A 91 -12.70 61.71 7.22
CA ASP A 91 -14.15 61.54 7.12
C ASP A 91 -14.53 60.12 7.54
N ASP A 92 -15.79 59.89 7.91
CA ASP A 92 -16.30 58.56 8.22
C ASP A 92 -17.09 57.94 7.06
N PHE A 93 -17.15 56.61 7.05
CA PHE A 93 -17.89 55.85 6.05
C PHE A 93 -19.40 56.18 6.06
N GLU A 94 -19.94 56.56 7.22
CA GLU A 94 -21.35 56.94 7.33
C GLU A 94 -21.64 58.28 6.61
N SER A 95 -20.71 59.23 6.62
CA SER A 95 -20.81 60.49 5.88
C SER A 95 -20.75 60.26 4.38
N LEU A 96 -19.93 59.31 3.92
CA LEU A 96 -19.95 58.86 2.53
C LEU A 96 -21.35 58.34 2.16
N LEU A 97 -21.90 57.41 2.94
CA LEU A 97 -23.23 56.83 2.71
C LEU A 97 -24.34 57.90 2.73
N ARG A 98 -24.29 58.84 3.69
CA ARG A 98 -25.23 59.96 3.77
C ARG A 98 -25.16 60.86 2.53
N ARG A 99 -23.95 61.19 2.07
CA ARG A 99 -23.75 62.07 0.91
C ARG A 99 -24.16 61.39 -0.41
N THR A 100 -23.89 60.10 -0.56
CA THR A 100 -24.28 59.35 -1.78
C THR A 100 -25.71 58.80 -1.72
N LYS A 101 -26.39 58.91 -0.57
CA LYS A 101 -27.69 58.27 -0.30
C LYS A 101 -27.66 56.75 -0.53
N CYS A 102 -26.51 56.13 -0.33
CA CYS A 102 -26.33 54.68 -0.41
C CYS A 102 -26.62 54.02 0.93
N LEU A 103 -27.25 52.84 0.91
CA LEU A 103 -27.48 52.03 2.10
C LEU A 103 -26.58 50.78 2.09
N PRO A 104 -25.96 50.41 3.22
CA PRO A 104 -25.15 49.19 3.31
C PRO A 104 -26.04 47.95 3.16
N GLN A 105 -25.59 46.98 2.36
CA GLN A 105 -26.32 45.72 2.11
C GLN A 105 -25.82 44.64 3.06
N HIS A 106 -26.39 44.58 4.27
CA HIS A 106 -25.99 43.58 5.28
C HIS A 106 -26.35 42.15 4.87
N ASP A 107 -27.42 41.97 4.09
CA ASP A 107 -27.88 40.66 3.62
C ASP A 107 -26.92 39.99 2.63
N GLU A 108 -26.00 40.78 2.03
CA GLU A 108 -24.93 40.25 1.17
C GLU A 108 -23.74 39.69 1.98
N LEU A 109 -23.73 39.89 3.30
CA LEU A 109 -22.75 39.33 4.22
C LEU A 109 -23.34 38.18 5.03
N VAL A 110 -22.73 37.00 4.94
CA VAL A 110 -23.11 35.84 5.75
C VAL A 110 -22.09 35.65 6.88
N PRO A 111 -22.47 35.68 8.16
CA PRO A 111 -21.57 35.35 9.26
C PRO A 111 -21.04 33.92 9.10
N PHE A 112 -19.71 33.76 9.13
CA PHE A 112 -19.05 32.49 8.87
C PHE A 112 -18.32 31.94 10.09
N SER A 113 -17.58 32.79 10.80
CA SER A 113 -16.79 32.37 11.95
C SER A 113 -16.53 33.54 12.90
N HIS A 114 -16.24 33.24 14.16
CA HIS A 114 -15.93 34.20 15.20
C HIS A 114 -14.70 33.72 15.96
N VAL A 115 -13.61 34.49 15.93
CA VAL A 115 -12.31 34.05 16.43
C VAL A 115 -11.71 35.11 17.34
N ILE A 116 -11.44 34.71 18.58
CA ILE A 116 -10.70 35.52 19.56
C ILE A 116 -9.23 35.07 19.54
N THR A 117 -8.32 36.02 19.39
CA THR A 117 -6.88 35.73 19.39
C THR A 117 -6.42 35.21 20.76
N PRO A 118 -5.60 34.13 20.83
CA PRO A 118 -5.12 33.55 22.09
C PRO A 118 -4.41 34.55 23.01
N GLU A 119 -4.42 34.29 24.32
CA GLU A 119 -3.90 35.20 25.34
C GLU A 119 -2.39 35.49 25.24
N GLY A 120 -1.60 34.55 24.71
CA GLY A 120 -0.16 34.70 24.53
C GLY A 120 0.28 35.61 23.36
N SER A 121 -0.66 36.07 22.52
CA SER A 121 -0.32 36.88 21.34
C SER A 121 -0.04 38.35 21.71
N PRO A 122 0.98 39.00 21.11
CA PRO A 122 1.28 40.40 21.38
C PRO A 122 0.16 41.37 20.96
N HIS A 123 -0.63 41.00 19.95
CA HIS A 123 -1.81 41.71 19.45
C HIS A 123 -3.02 40.78 19.49
N ARG A 124 -4.12 41.22 20.11
CA ARG A 124 -5.33 40.41 20.27
C ARG A 124 -6.55 41.11 19.69
N PHE A 125 -7.31 40.35 18.91
CA PHE A 125 -8.56 40.79 18.31
C PHE A 125 -9.67 39.78 18.59
N ASP A 126 -10.87 40.31 18.73
CA ASP A 126 -12.13 39.56 18.70
C ASP A 126 -12.77 39.79 17.33
N THR A 127 -12.56 38.84 16.40
CA THR A 127 -12.83 39.06 14.97
C THR A 127 -14.00 38.23 14.48
N TRP A 128 -15.03 38.91 13.96
CA TRP A 128 -16.09 38.28 13.18
C TRP A 128 -15.69 38.18 11.70
N PHE A 129 -15.77 36.98 11.13
CA PHE A 129 -15.54 36.70 9.72
C PHE A 129 -16.86 36.56 8.98
N PHE A 130 -17.00 37.30 7.89
CA PHE A 130 -18.16 37.27 7.00
C PHE A 130 -17.77 36.70 5.63
N LEU A 131 -18.72 36.07 4.96
CA LEU A 131 -18.63 35.63 3.57
C LEU A 131 -19.40 36.61 2.69
N ALA A 132 -18.79 37.04 1.59
CA ALA A 132 -19.42 37.87 0.58
C ALA A 132 -19.19 37.27 -0.82
N ARG A 133 -20.28 37.09 -1.58
CA ARG A 133 -20.20 36.64 -2.97
C ARG A 133 -20.28 37.84 -3.90
N ILE A 134 -19.35 37.95 -4.85
CA ILE A 134 -19.26 39.06 -5.80
C ILE A 134 -19.47 38.56 -7.23
N ALA A 135 -20.33 39.25 -8.00
CA ALA A 135 -20.48 39.02 -9.44
C ALA A 135 -19.52 39.93 -10.24
N ALA A 136 -19.25 39.60 -11.51
CA ALA A 136 -18.36 40.42 -12.36
C ALA A 136 -18.83 41.89 -12.51
N THR A 137 -20.13 42.15 -12.31
CA THR A 137 -20.77 43.47 -12.30
C THR A 137 -20.50 44.29 -11.04
N ASP A 138 -19.93 43.67 -10.00
CA ASP A 138 -19.66 44.28 -8.70
C ASP A 138 -18.22 44.82 -8.56
N MET A 139 -17.49 44.89 -9.69
CA MET A 139 -16.11 45.39 -9.79
C MET A 139 -16.07 46.59 -10.76
N PRO A 140 -15.27 47.63 -10.51
CA PRO A 140 -15.18 48.77 -11.41
C PRO A 140 -14.61 48.38 -12.78
N HIS A 141 -15.34 48.72 -13.85
CA HIS A 141 -14.85 48.63 -15.23
C HIS A 141 -13.68 49.58 -15.44
N LYS A 142 -12.47 49.06 -15.69
CA LYS A 142 -11.38 49.90 -16.22
C LYS A 142 -11.73 50.34 -17.64
N ALA A 143 -12.03 51.63 -17.80
CA ALA A 143 -12.02 52.27 -19.10
C ALA A 143 -10.60 52.24 -19.69
N HIS A 144 -10.51 51.81 -20.96
CA HIS A 144 -9.31 51.69 -21.78
C HIS A 144 -8.37 52.91 -21.70
N GLY A 145 -7.11 52.68 -21.35
CA GLY A 145 -6.00 53.54 -21.74
C GLY A 145 -5.35 52.95 -23.00
N LYS A 146 -5.52 53.65 -24.13
CA LYS A 146 -4.89 53.47 -25.46
C LYS A 146 -3.86 52.32 -25.58
N GLU A 147 -4.30 51.18 -26.10
CA GLU A 147 -3.48 50.40 -27.03
C GLU A 147 -3.69 50.99 -28.42
N ASP A 148 -2.59 51.23 -29.11
CA ASP A 148 -2.60 51.57 -30.53
C ASP A 148 -3.37 50.50 -31.30
N ALA A 149 -4.28 50.96 -32.15
CA ALA A 149 -5.16 50.14 -32.94
C ALA A 149 -4.36 49.15 -33.80
N VAL A 150 -4.48 47.86 -33.48
CA VAL A 150 -4.35 46.78 -34.47
C VAL A 150 -5.75 46.28 -34.75
N GLN A 151 -6.20 46.53 -35.98
CA GLN A 151 -7.47 46.06 -36.53
C GLN A 151 -7.60 44.52 -36.44
N PRO A 152 -8.84 43.99 -36.41
CA PRO A 152 -9.08 42.56 -36.31
C PRO A 152 -8.60 41.87 -37.58
N SER A 153 -7.49 41.14 -37.48
CA SER A 153 -7.05 40.23 -38.53
C SER A 153 -8.02 39.05 -38.61
N GLN A 154 -8.72 39.01 -39.74
CA GLN A 154 -9.32 37.84 -40.36
C GLN A 154 -8.48 36.57 -40.11
N ASP A 155 -9.15 35.46 -39.85
CA ASP A 155 -8.66 34.09 -39.98
C ASP A 155 -7.15 33.89 -39.76
N VAL A 156 -6.70 34.12 -38.52
CA VAL A 156 -5.42 33.60 -38.06
C VAL A 156 -5.67 32.17 -37.60
N GLU A 157 -5.49 31.25 -38.54
CA GLU A 157 -5.14 29.86 -38.23
C GLU A 157 -4.15 29.86 -37.06
N PRO A 158 -4.39 29.13 -35.94
CA PRO A 158 -3.57 29.25 -34.75
C PRO A 158 -2.12 28.94 -35.13
N ALA A 159 -1.26 29.96 -35.10
CA ALA A 159 0.17 29.79 -35.30
C ALA A 159 0.63 28.65 -34.39
N PRO A 160 1.40 27.67 -34.90
CA PRO A 160 1.70 26.45 -34.16
C PRO A 160 2.34 26.83 -32.83
N SER A 161 1.57 26.69 -31.75
CA SER A 161 2.06 26.93 -30.40
C SER A 161 3.29 26.05 -30.22
N ARG A 162 4.46 26.64 -29.96
CA ARG A 162 5.68 25.86 -29.74
C ARG A 162 5.36 24.74 -28.75
N PRO A 163 5.74 23.48 -29.05
CA PRO A 163 5.40 22.36 -28.19
C PRO A 163 5.92 22.63 -26.78
N ARG A 164 5.05 22.45 -25.79
CA ARG A 164 5.39 22.65 -24.38
C ARG A 164 6.49 21.67 -24.00
N ARG A 165 7.44 22.11 -23.17
CA ARG A 165 8.51 21.23 -22.71
C ARG A 165 7.96 20.30 -21.63
N VAL A 166 8.00 18.98 -21.89
CA VAL A 166 7.55 17.96 -20.94
C VAL A 166 8.70 17.04 -20.59
N ALA A 167 9.05 16.95 -19.32
CA ALA A 167 10.07 16.04 -18.80
C ALA A 167 9.50 15.10 -17.74
N PHE A 168 10.08 13.90 -17.65
CA PHE A 168 9.84 12.99 -16.53
C PHE A 168 10.93 13.17 -15.50
N THR A 169 10.58 13.22 -14.22
CA THR A 169 11.57 13.32 -13.15
C THR A 169 12.37 12.03 -13.08
N GLY A 170 13.69 12.09 -13.32
CA GLY A 170 14.55 10.90 -13.42
C GLY A 170 14.50 9.98 -12.21
N THR A 171 14.40 10.54 -11.00
CA THR A 171 14.25 9.76 -9.75
C THR A 171 12.94 8.96 -9.73
N SER A 172 11.83 9.56 -10.16
CA SER A 172 10.52 8.88 -10.22
C SER A 172 10.51 7.74 -11.25
N VAL A 173 11.15 7.95 -12.40
CA VAL A 173 11.31 6.92 -13.42
C VAL A 173 12.17 5.77 -12.90
N ALA A 174 13.29 6.06 -12.25
CA ALA A 174 14.16 5.04 -11.66
C ALA A 174 13.41 4.19 -10.62
N VAL A 175 12.65 4.82 -9.71
CA VAL A 175 11.83 4.11 -8.73
C VAL A 175 10.76 3.26 -9.41
N SER A 176 10.04 3.81 -10.39
CA SER A 176 9.04 3.07 -11.18
C SER A 176 9.65 1.84 -11.88
N CYS A 177 10.83 1.99 -12.48
CA CYS A 177 11.57 0.90 -13.11
C CYS A 177 12.00 -0.17 -12.09
N LEU A 178 12.44 0.22 -10.88
CA LEU A 178 12.77 -0.74 -9.82
C LEU A 178 11.54 -1.56 -9.41
N PHE A 179 10.37 -0.94 -9.27
CA PHE A 179 9.11 -1.67 -9.01
C PHE A 179 8.74 -2.61 -10.14
N LEU A 180 8.91 -2.20 -11.41
CA LEU A 180 8.69 -3.07 -12.56
C LEU A 180 9.64 -4.27 -12.58
N ILE A 181 10.94 -4.04 -12.37
CA ILE A 181 11.94 -5.11 -12.32
C ILE A 181 11.58 -6.10 -11.20
N ASN A 182 11.24 -5.59 -10.02
CA ASN A 182 10.80 -6.41 -8.90
C ASN A 182 9.59 -7.27 -9.29
N LEU A 183 8.54 -6.70 -9.91
CA LEU A 183 7.37 -7.44 -10.36
C LEU A 183 7.68 -8.53 -11.39
N VAL A 184 8.56 -8.25 -12.36
CA VAL A 184 8.94 -9.21 -13.42
C VAL A 184 9.82 -10.33 -12.86
N VAL A 185 10.64 -10.06 -11.85
CA VAL A 185 11.52 -11.05 -11.20
C VAL A 185 10.79 -11.88 -10.14
N MET A 186 9.65 -11.43 -9.61
CA MET A 186 8.89 -12.15 -8.57
C MET A 186 8.61 -13.64 -8.88
N PRO A 187 8.21 -14.06 -10.10
CA PRO A 187 8.04 -15.48 -10.42
C PRO A 187 9.34 -16.30 -10.32
N LEU A 188 10.51 -15.66 -10.45
CA LEU A 188 11.83 -16.30 -10.39
C LEU A 188 12.43 -16.30 -8.98
N LYS A 189 11.87 -15.50 -8.06
CA LYS A 189 12.26 -15.46 -6.65
C LYS A 189 12.40 -16.83 -5.97
N PRO A 190 11.59 -17.86 -6.27
CA PRO A 190 11.72 -19.16 -5.61
C PRO A 190 13.08 -19.83 -5.83
N TYR A 191 13.79 -19.52 -6.93
CA TYR A 191 15.12 -20.08 -7.21
C TYR A 191 16.24 -19.55 -6.30
N LEU A 192 15.92 -18.63 -5.37
CA LEU A 192 16.82 -18.33 -4.24
C LEU A 192 16.99 -19.54 -3.31
N THR A 193 16.03 -20.47 -3.33
CA THR A 193 16.03 -21.68 -2.48
C THR A 193 15.82 -22.96 -3.26
N GLU A 194 14.99 -22.94 -4.31
CA GLU A 194 14.75 -24.08 -5.20
C GLU A 194 15.95 -24.29 -6.14
N PRO A 195 16.33 -25.54 -6.43
CA PRO A 195 17.41 -25.82 -7.38
C PRO A 195 17.03 -25.37 -8.80
N LEU A 196 18.02 -24.83 -9.52
CA LEU A 196 17.88 -24.47 -10.93
C LEU A 196 17.82 -25.74 -11.81
N PRO A 197 17.15 -25.70 -12.98
CA PRO A 197 17.07 -26.86 -13.88
C PRO A 197 18.41 -27.37 -14.39
N VAL A 198 19.44 -26.52 -14.39
CA VAL A 198 20.81 -26.82 -14.86
C VAL A 198 21.72 -27.26 -13.70
N SER A 199 21.21 -27.29 -12.48
CA SER A 199 22.00 -27.68 -11.31
C SER A 199 22.30 -29.18 -11.36
N GLU A 200 23.54 -29.56 -11.11
CA GLU A 200 23.99 -30.95 -10.91
C GLU A 200 23.47 -31.57 -9.60
N ALA A 201 22.49 -30.94 -8.94
CA ALA A 201 21.79 -31.46 -7.76
C ALA A 201 20.94 -32.70 -8.11
N PHE A 202 21.60 -33.75 -8.56
CA PHE A 202 21.05 -35.05 -8.87
C PHE A 202 21.36 -35.97 -7.68
N ARG A 203 20.34 -36.56 -7.07
CA ARG A 203 20.55 -37.57 -6.02
C ARG A 203 21.20 -38.80 -6.64
N ALA A 204 22.49 -39.00 -6.37
CA ALA A 204 23.21 -40.21 -6.73
C ALA A 204 22.60 -41.42 -5.97
N PRO A 205 22.04 -42.43 -6.66
CA PRO A 205 21.33 -43.54 -6.03
C PRO A 205 22.18 -44.44 -5.12
N SER A 206 23.50 -44.35 -5.20
CA SER A 206 24.43 -45.23 -4.45
C SER A 206 24.87 -44.67 -3.10
N LEU A 207 24.79 -43.36 -2.89
CA LEU A 207 25.20 -42.67 -1.65
C LEU A 207 24.02 -42.10 -0.87
N PHE A 208 22.97 -41.67 -1.57
CA PHE A 208 21.75 -41.16 -0.97
C PHE A 208 20.68 -42.26 -1.00
N PRO A 209 19.86 -42.44 0.07
CA PRO A 209 18.83 -43.46 0.08
C PRO A 209 17.97 -43.37 -1.18
N ALA A 210 17.84 -44.48 -1.91
CA ALA A 210 16.81 -44.59 -2.93
C ALA A 210 15.47 -44.28 -2.25
N VAL A 211 14.76 -43.26 -2.75
CA VAL A 211 13.49 -42.78 -2.17
C VAL A 211 12.42 -43.89 -2.10
N ALA A 212 12.66 -45.03 -2.76
CA ALA A 212 11.90 -46.26 -2.62
C ALA A 212 12.80 -47.51 -2.51
N PRO A 213 12.70 -48.30 -1.42
CA PRO A 213 12.61 -49.74 -1.53
C PRO A 213 11.14 -50.15 -1.76
N PRO A 214 10.85 -51.20 -2.55
CA PRO A 214 9.51 -51.75 -2.67
C PRO A 214 8.98 -52.23 -1.31
N LEU A 215 7.69 -52.02 -1.06
CA LEU A 215 6.93 -52.75 -0.04
C LEU A 215 6.74 -54.20 -0.48
N ALA A 216 7.81 -54.99 -0.48
CA ALA A 216 7.79 -56.45 -0.49
C ALA A 216 9.20 -56.98 -0.28
N SER A 217 9.50 -57.47 0.92
CA SER A 217 10.58 -58.43 1.13
C SER A 217 10.08 -59.82 0.74
N THR A 218 9.92 -60.08 -0.56
CA THR A 218 9.84 -61.45 -1.06
C THR A 218 11.27 -61.95 -1.32
N ASN A 219 11.73 -62.78 -0.39
CA ASN A 219 12.82 -63.75 -0.53
C ASN A 219 14.26 -63.20 -0.63
N GLY A 220 14.92 -63.10 0.53
CA GLY A 220 16.33 -63.51 0.69
C GLY A 220 17.45 -62.69 0.02
N GLN A 221 17.20 -61.46 -0.43
CA GLN A 221 18.25 -60.57 -0.94
C GLN A 221 18.67 -59.54 0.13
N GLN A 222 19.99 -59.31 0.24
CA GLN A 222 20.67 -58.47 1.24
C GLN A 222 19.90 -57.22 1.66
N GLN A 223 19.70 -57.10 2.97
CA GLN A 223 19.03 -55.99 3.63
C GLN A 223 19.84 -54.71 3.46
N GLN A 224 19.41 -53.82 2.57
CA GLN A 224 19.97 -52.47 2.52
C GLN A 224 19.79 -51.79 3.89
N PRO A 225 20.81 -51.09 4.40
CA PRO A 225 20.67 -50.35 5.66
C PRO A 225 19.54 -49.34 5.51
N GLY A 226 18.64 -49.30 6.51
CA GLY A 226 17.52 -48.36 6.53
C GLY A 226 17.99 -46.90 6.36
N PRO A 227 17.12 -45.99 5.88
CA PRO A 227 17.48 -44.62 5.52
C PRO A 227 18.18 -43.86 6.66
N VAL A 228 17.85 -44.14 7.91
CA VAL A 228 18.50 -43.54 9.09
C VAL A 228 19.99 -43.87 9.17
N ALA A 229 20.38 -45.14 9.01
CA ALA A 229 21.78 -45.56 9.08
C ALA A 229 22.65 -44.98 7.95
N GLN A 230 22.03 -44.63 6.82
CA GLN A 230 22.73 -43.92 5.73
C GLN A 230 22.91 -42.44 6.07
N PHE A 231 21.89 -41.78 6.61
CA PHE A 231 21.99 -40.39 7.08
C PHE A 231 22.98 -40.23 8.24
N GLU A 232 23.04 -41.19 9.17
CA GLU A 232 24.04 -41.22 10.25
C GLU A 232 25.48 -41.24 9.72
N ARG A 233 25.74 -41.91 8.59
CA ARG A 233 27.06 -41.94 7.96
C ARG A 233 27.40 -40.61 7.28
N LEU A 234 26.42 -39.98 6.65
CA LEU A 234 26.60 -38.71 5.92
C LEU A 234 26.71 -37.51 6.88
N TYR A 235 25.88 -37.49 7.91
CA TYR A 235 25.73 -36.38 8.85
C TYR A 235 26.04 -36.86 10.27
N ASN A 236 27.24 -36.54 10.75
CA ASN A 236 27.69 -36.88 12.09
C ASN A 236 28.54 -35.75 12.68
N ALA A 237 28.99 -35.92 13.92
CA ALA A 237 29.80 -34.93 14.62
C ALA A 237 31.13 -34.60 13.92
N GLY A 238 31.67 -35.52 13.10
CA GLY A 238 32.90 -35.30 12.33
C GLY A 238 32.68 -34.66 10.96
N THR A 239 31.50 -34.84 10.34
CA THR A 239 31.18 -34.26 9.01
C THR A 239 30.54 -32.88 9.11
N LEU A 240 29.85 -32.57 10.21
CA LEU A 240 29.19 -31.28 10.42
C LEU A 240 30.07 -30.31 11.24
N PRO A 241 30.16 -29.01 10.88
CA PRO A 241 31.00 -28.04 11.60
C PRO A 241 30.67 -27.93 13.10
N PRO A 242 31.61 -27.93 14.05
CA PRO A 242 31.32 -28.20 15.48
C PRO A 242 30.30 -27.27 16.18
N ASP A 243 30.04 -26.05 15.68
CA ASP A 243 29.18 -25.06 16.36
C ASP A 243 27.89 -24.68 15.61
N VAL A 244 27.49 -25.48 14.62
CA VAL A 244 26.38 -25.13 13.71
C VAL A 244 25.12 -25.95 14.00
N SER A 245 24.06 -25.35 14.56
CA SER A 245 22.80 -26.07 14.83
C SER A 245 22.00 -26.42 13.58
N TYR A 246 22.25 -25.76 12.46
CA TYR A 246 21.54 -25.94 11.19
C TYR A 246 22.49 -25.87 10.00
N PHE A 247 22.47 -26.90 9.16
CA PHE A 247 23.32 -27.03 8.00
C PHE A 247 22.47 -27.38 6.77
N TYR A 248 22.58 -26.58 5.72
CA TYR A 248 22.00 -26.91 4.41
C TYR A 248 23.06 -27.59 3.55
N ASP A 249 22.78 -28.81 3.10
CA ASP A 249 23.60 -29.54 2.14
C ASP A 249 23.15 -29.18 0.71
N PRO A 250 23.90 -28.33 -0.01
CA PRO A 250 23.52 -27.88 -1.35
C PRO A 250 23.66 -28.98 -2.41
N VAL A 251 24.45 -30.03 -2.16
CA VAL A 251 24.71 -31.12 -3.11
C VAL A 251 23.52 -32.07 -3.13
N HIS A 252 23.04 -32.47 -1.95
CA HIS A 252 21.93 -33.42 -1.83
C HIS A 252 20.56 -32.73 -1.68
N VAL A 253 20.55 -31.40 -1.52
CA VAL A 253 19.36 -30.56 -1.26
C VAL A 253 18.65 -31.07 -0.01
N VAL A 254 19.34 -30.97 1.12
CA VAL A 254 18.88 -31.51 2.41
C VAL A 254 19.09 -30.48 3.52
N GLU A 255 18.09 -30.34 4.38
CA GLU A 255 18.21 -29.58 5.62
C GLU A 255 18.60 -30.53 6.75
N VAL A 256 19.67 -30.19 7.46
CA VAL A 256 20.21 -30.98 8.58
C VAL A 256 20.24 -30.12 9.82
N MET A 257 19.70 -30.62 10.92
CA MET A 257 19.71 -29.94 12.20
C MET A 257 20.33 -30.81 13.27
N ARG A 258 21.06 -30.16 14.19
CA ARG A 258 21.58 -30.78 15.41
C ARG A 258 21.08 -29.99 16.61
N THR A 259 20.60 -30.69 17.63
CA THR A 259 20.25 -30.09 18.91
C THR A 259 20.87 -30.90 20.04
N GLY A 260 21.66 -30.23 20.90
CA GLY A 260 22.16 -30.81 22.13
C GLY A 260 21.12 -30.68 23.24
N VAL A 261 20.82 -31.79 23.91
CA VAL A 261 19.80 -31.88 24.95
C VAL A 261 20.40 -32.54 26.19
N SER A 262 20.17 -31.95 27.37
CA SER A 262 20.68 -32.45 28.65
C SER A 262 19.66 -33.35 29.34
N SER A 263 20.14 -34.38 30.04
CA SER A 263 19.29 -35.26 30.86
C SER A 263 18.56 -34.55 32.01
N THR A 264 18.99 -33.35 32.39
CA THR A 264 18.32 -32.49 33.40
C THR A 264 17.01 -31.89 32.91
N SER A 265 16.78 -31.88 31.60
CA SER A 265 15.56 -31.34 30.99
C SER A 265 14.39 -32.34 31.00
N CYS A 266 14.57 -33.53 31.59
CA CYS A 266 13.56 -34.58 31.69
C CYS A 266 12.45 -34.32 32.72
N ASP A 267 12.59 -33.31 33.60
CA ASP A 267 11.55 -32.91 34.54
C ASP A 267 10.29 -32.36 33.83
N ASP A 268 10.47 -31.83 32.60
CA ASP A 268 9.40 -31.36 31.73
C ASP A 268 9.63 -31.89 30.30
N ALA A 269 8.99 -33.04 30.01
CA ALA A 269 9.10 -33.71 28.71
C ALA A 269 8.61 -32.84 27.54
N ASP A 270 7.64 -31.96 27.76
CA ASP A 270 7.12 -31.07 26.71
C ASP A 270 8.12 -29.95 26.40
N ALA A 271 8.76 -29.39 27.43
CA ALA A 271 9.86 -28.43 27.25
C ALA A 271 11.08 -29.07 26.56
N LEU A 272 11.40 -30.32 26.91
CA LEU A 272 12.46 -31.10 26.26
C LEU A 272 12.18 -31.23 24.75
N VAL A 273 11.01 -31.74 24.39
CA VAL A 273 10.65 -31.97 22.98
C VAL A 273 10.58 -30.66 22.23
N THR A 274 9.96 -29.60 22.78
CA THR A 274 9.85 -28.31 22.09
C THR A 274 11.18 -27.59 21.89
N SER A 275 12.23 -27.96 22.64
CA SER A 275 13.59 -27.42 22.45
C SER A 275 14.30 -27.96 21.20
N VAL A 276 13.84 -29.10 20.66
CA VAL A 276 14.47 -29.75 19.50
C VAL A 276 14.11 -29.03 18.19
N LEU A 277 15.10 -28.82 17.32
CA LEU A 277 14.87 -28.18 16.03
C LEU A 277 14.11 -29.13 15.09
N GLY A 278 13.09 -28.61 14.40
CA GLY A 278 12.29 -29.37 13.42
C GLY A 278 11.11 -30.17 14.00
N VAL A 279 10.88 -30.09 15.31
CA VAL A 279 9.78 -30.76 16.04
C VAL A 279 8.37 -30.57 15.47
N PRO A 280 8.00 -29.44 14.82
CA PRO A 280 6.71 -29.34 14.15
C PRO A 280 6.44 -30.44 13.14
N PHE A 281 7.49 -31.00 12.54
CA PHE A 281 7.39 -32.05 11.53
C PHE A 281 7.53 -33.46 12.10
N PHE A 282 7.69 -33.60 13.43
CA PHE A 282 7.86 -34.90 14.08
C PHE A 282 6.48 -35.54 14.36
N PRO A 283 6.29 -36.81 14.00
CA PRO A 283 5.18 -37.61 14.46
C PRO A 283 5.13 -37.73 16.00
N PRO A 284 3.95 -37.96 16.60
CA PRO A 284 3.82 -38.14 18.05
C PRO A 284 4.69 -39.28 18.61
N ASP A 285 4.81 -40.40 17.90
CA ASP A 285 5.62 -41.57 18.29
C ASP A 285 7.12 -41.28 18.26
N VAL A 286 7.58 -40.43 17.34
CA VAL A 286 8.98 -39.97 17.31
C VAL A 286 9.26 -39.05 18.50
N LYS A 287 8.31 -38.16 18.83
CA LYS A 287 8.44 -37.27 20.00
C LYS A 287 8.57 -38.07 21.30
N SER A 288 7.70 -39.07 21.52
CA SER A 288 7.77 -39.93 22.71
C SER A 288 9.05 -40.77 22.73
N ALA A 289 9.45 -41.35 21.60
CA ALA A 289 10.67 -42.15 21.53
C ALA A 289 11.93 -41.34 21.87
N ILE A 290 12.00 -40.07 21.45
CA ILE A 290 13.10 -39.17 21.81
C ILE A 290 13.12 -38.92 23.32
N VAL A 291 11.97 -38.64 23.94
CA VAL A 291 11.87 -38.46 25.40
C VAL A 291 12.32 -39.73 26.10
N ASP A 292 11.82 -40.90 25.69
CA ASP A 292 12.16 -42.18 26.31
C ASP A 292 13.67 -42.47 26.19
N ALA A 293 14.29 -42.21 25.05
CA ALA A 293 15.74 -42.37 24.87
C ALA A 293 16.57 -41.39 25.69
N VAL A 294 16.16 -40.13 25.77
CA VAL A 294 16.89 -39.09 26.53
C VAL A 294 16.70 -39.25 28.05
N CYS A 295 15.54 -39.71 28.49
CA CYS A 295 15.18 -39.75 29.91
C CYS A 295 15.39 -41.12 30.57
N SER A 296 15.39 -42.23 29.82
CA SER A 296 15.87 -43.53 30.33
C SER A 296 17.34 -43.50 30.76
N LEU A 297 18.11 -42.51 30.30
CA LEU A 297 19.48 -42.22 30.76
C LEU A 297 19.56 -41.76 32.23
N SER A 298 18.47 -41.27 32.81
CA SER A 298 18.43 -40.84 34.22
C SER A 298 18.32 -42.03 35.19
N SER A 299 17.84 -43.17 34.70
CA SER A 299 17.65 -44.41 35.46
C SER A 299 18.74 -45.43 35.08
N ASN A 300 19.72 -45.57 35.97
CA ASN A 300 20.77 -46.61 35.98
C ASN A 300 20.31 -47.96 35.36
N ALA A 301 20.80 -48.35 34.17
CA ALA A 301 21.03 -49.76 33.77
C ALA A 301 21.51 -49.92 32.29
N THR A 302 22.72 -50.45 32.13
CA THR A 302 23.17 -51.36 31.05
C THR A 302 22.95 -50.98 29.57
N ASN A 303 24.04 -50.54 28.91
CA ASN A 303 24.58 -50.81 27.55
C ASN A 303 23.73 -51.21 26.32
N ASN A 304 22.43 -51.44 26.43
CA ASN A 304 21.55 -51.62 25.27
C ASN A 304 20.92 -50.27 24.95
N PHE A 305 21.74 -49.43 24.32
CA PHE A 305 21.29 -48.16 23.76
C PHE A 305 20.15 -48.45 22.78
N GLY A 306 18.93 -48.05 23.14
CA GLY A 306 17.86 -47.92 22.17
C GLY A 306 18.24 -46.77 21.25
N THR A 307 18.98 -47.03 20.18
CA THR A 307 19.16 -46.07 19.09
C THR A 307 17.78 -45.74 18.54
N VAL A 308 17.24 -44.58 18.91
CA VAL A 308 15.99 -44.08 18.37
C VAL A 308 16.29 -43.56 16.98
N GLY A 309 16.35 -44.46 16.01
CA GLY A 309 16.42 -44.13 14.60
C GLY A 309 15.05 -44.30 13.99
N ARG A 310 14.40 -43.19 13.60
CA ARG A 310 13.10 -43.21 12.93
C ARG A 310 13.13 -42.40 11.65
N SER A 311 12.41 -42.87 10.64
CA SER A 311 12.23 -42.17 9.38
C SER A 311 10.77 -42.27 8.93
N TRP A 312 10.22 -41.17 8.44
CA TRP A 312 8.86 -41.07 7.95
C TRP A 312 8.80 -40.20 6.72
N ARG A 313 7.69 -40.29 5.99
CA ARG A 313 7.41 -39.50 4.81
C ARG A 313 6.39 -38.42 5.13
N ILE A 314 6.50 -37.28 4.45
CA ILE A 314 5.50 -36.21 4.49
C ILE A 314 5.05 -35.98 3.06
N TYR A 315 3.79 -36.24 2.76
CA TYR A 315 3.20 -36.07 1.44
C TYR A 315 2.11 -35.00 1.46
N LEU A 316 1.72 -34.54 0.26
CA LEU A 316 0.66 -33.56 0.08
C LEU A 316 -0.49 -34.15 -0.75
N GLY A 317 -1.53 -34.61 -0.06
CA GLY A 317 -2.78 -35.06 -0.65
C GLY A 317 -2.61 -36.32 -1.50
N ALA A 318 -3.43 -36.48 -2.54
CA ALA A 318 -3.37 -37.65 -3.43
C ALA A 318 -2.10 -37.72 -4.32
N LYS A 319 -1.27 -36.66 -4.31
CA LYS A 319 0.02 -36.68 -5.00
C LYS A 319 1.01 -37.45 -4.14
N LYS A 320 1.51 -38.57 -4.68
CA LYS A 320 2.64 -39.36 -4.14
C LYS A 320 3.98 -38.60 -4.27
N VAL A 321 4.04 -37.36 -3.80
CA VAL A 321 5.25 -36.53 -3.75
C VAL A 321 5.70 -36.52 -2.30
N ASP A 322 6.74 -37.30 -2.00
CA ASP A 322 7.10 -37.63 -0.63
C ASP A 322 8.39 -36.89 -0.22
N CYS A 323 8.29 -35.99 0.76
CA CYS A 323 9.46 -35.48 1.47
C CYS A 323 9.91 -36.53 2.50
N LEU A 324 11.20 -36.79 2.59
CA LEU A 324 11.75 -37.76 3.55
C LEU A 324 12.24 -37.03 4.79
N SER A 325 11.79 -37.49 5.95
CA SER A 325 12.22 -37.02 7.26
C SER A 325 12.87 -38.16 8.03
N ALA A 326 13.98 -37.88 8.72
CA ALA A 326 14.62 -38.84 9.59
C ALA A 326 15.17 -38.15 10.84
N ALA A 327 15.01 -38.77 12.00
CA ALA A 327 15.57 -38.30 13.25
C ALA A 327 16.29 -39.43 13.97
N TRP A 328 17.44 -39.10 14.57
CA TRP A 328 18.16 -40.02 15.44
C TRP A 328 18.88 -39.32 16.58
N ALA A 329 19.10 -40.05 17.67
CA ALA A 329 19.83 -39.56 18.84
C ALA A 329 21.19 -40.25 18.94
N VAL A 330 22.26 -39.45 19.10
CA VAL A 330 23.62 -39.92 19.36
C VAL A 330 24.05 -39.41 20.72
N MET A 331 24.58 -40.31 21.55
CA MET A 331 25.15 -39.96 22.84
C MET A 331 26.64 -39.71 22.71
N LEU A 332 27.11 -38.56 23.19
CA LEU A 332 28.54 -38.31 23.37
C LEU A 332 28.88 -38.61 24.85
N PRO A 333 29.84 -39.50 25.15
CA PRO A 333 30.29 -39.68 26.52
C PRO A 333 30.93 -38.38 27.02
N ALA A 334 30.51 -37.91 28.19
CA ALA A 334 31.05 -36.71 28.82
C ALA A 334 32.57 -36.85 28.99
N HIS A 335 33.36 -36.06 28.25
CA HIS A 335 34.79 -36.06 28.40
C HIS A 335 35.18 -35.17 29.59
N ASN A 336 35.58 -35.80 30.70
CA ASN A 336 36.27 -35.21 31.85
C ASN A 336 35.64 -34.02 32.61
N SER A 337 34.32 -33.94 32.72
CA SER A 337 33.69 -33.15 33.79
C SER A 337 32.35 -33.74 34.21
N THR A 338 32.05 -33.62 35.52
CA THR A 338 30.88 -34.09 36.28
C THR A 338 29.56 -33.42 35.89
N THR A 339 29.34 -33.16 34.61
CA THR A 339 28.18 -32.41 34.09
C THR A 339 27.43 -33.28 33.10
N SER A 340 26.17 -33.58 33.43
CA SER A 340 25.09 -34.21 32.66
C SER A 340 25.43 -34.92 31.33
N ASN A 341 24.90 -36.13 31.15
CA ASN A 341 24.92 -36.81 29.86
C ASN A 341 24.18 -35.95 28.83
N VAL A 342 24.88 -35.48 27.79
CA VAL A 342 24.30 -34.69 26.69
C VAL A 342 23.99 -35.63 25.53
N ALA A 343 22.71 -35.69 25.15
CA ALA A 343 22.26 -36.34 23.93
C ALA A 343 22.29 -35.33 22.78
N THR A 344 22.85 -35.70 21.64
CA THR A 344 22.73 -34.90 20.41
C THR A 344 21.68 -35.53 19.50
N ILE A 345 20.60 -34.80 19.26
CA ILE A 345 19.53 -35.21 18.36
C ILE A 345 19.81 -34.60 16.99
N TYR A 346 19.81 -35.46 15.98
CA TYR A 346 19.91 -35.06 14.58
C TYR A 346 18.56 -35.20 13.92
N TYR A 347 18.23 -34.22 13.09
CA TYR A 347 17.04 -34.25 12.25
C TYR A 347 17.43 -33.88 10.82
N VAL A 348 16.90 -34.65 9.87
CA VAL A 348 17.12 -34.47 8.45
C VAL A 348 15.78 -34.32 7.76
N PHE A 349 15.64 -33.26 6.96
CA PHE A 349 14.52 -33.05 6.06
C PHE A 349 15.01 -32.96 4.62
N ALA A 350 14.58 -33.91 3.80
CA ALA A 350 14.97 -34.05 2.41
C ALA A 350 13.74 -33.85 1.49
N PRO A 351 13.56 -32.66 0.88
CA PRO A 351 12.52 -32.37 -0.10
C PRO A 351 12.49 -33.38 -1.24
N HIS A 352 11.31 -33.65 -1.81
CA HIS A 352 11.24 -34.47 -3.02
C HIS A 352 11.76 -33.70 -4.24
N ILE A 353 12.80 -34.21 -4.92
CA ILE A 353 13.23 -33.63 -6.19
C ILE A 353 12.34 -34.17 -7.32
N LEU A 354 11.54 -33.30 -7.92
CA LEU A 354 10.63 -33.64 -9.01
C LEU A 354 11.39 -33.98 -10.30
N SER A 355 10.71 -34.62 -11.26
CA SER A 355 11.34 -35.02 -12.52
C SER A 355 11.95 -33.81 -13.25
N PRO A 356 13.06 -33.98 -14.00
CA PRO A 356 13.67 -32.90 -14.77
C PRO A 356 12.69 -32.19 -15.70
N ALA A 357 11.77 -32.95 -16.31
CA ALA A 357 10.70 -32.41 -17.16
C ALA A 357 9.77 -31.45 -16.40
N TRP A 358 9.40 -31.78 -15.15
CA TRP A 358 8.59 -30.90 -14.32
C TRP A 358 9.35 -29.64 -13.90
N ILE A 359 10.63 -29.76 -13.57
CA ILE A 359 11.49 -28.62 -13.21
C ILE A 359 11.61 -27.64 -14.39
N ILE A 360 11.81 -28.13 -15.61
CA ILE A 360 11.83 -27.32 -16.84
C ILE A 360 10.45 -26.71 -17.12
N ALA A 361 9.37 -27.46 -16.91
CA ALA A 361 8.01 -26.95 -17.07
C ALA A 361 7.72 -25.80 -16.08
N LYS A 362 8.15 -25.91 -14.81
CA LYS A 362 8.07 -24.84 -13.81
C LYS A 362 8.84 -23.60 -14.23
N LEU A 363 10.08 -23.76 -14.71
CA LEU A 363 10.86 -22.62 -15.20
C LEU A 363 10.18 -21.94 -16.39
N SER A 364 9.74 -22.73 -17.38
CA SER A 364 9.05 -22.22 -18.57
C SER A 364 7.78 -21.46 -18.18
N TYR A 365 6.99 -22.01 -17.25
CA TYR A 365 5.82 -21.35 -16.69
C TYR A 365 6.15 -20.00 -16.05
N ARG A 366 7.16 -19.97 -15.17
CA ARG A 366 7.59 -18.72 -14.49
C ARG A 366 8.09 -17.66 -15.46
N LEU A 367 8.85 -18.06 -16.49
CA LEU A 367 9.31 -17.15 -17.55
C LEU A 367 8.15 -16.57 -18.35
N VAL A 368 7.16 -17.40 -18.73
CA VAL A 368 5.95 -16.93 -19.42
C VAL A 368 5.17 -15.95 -18.54
N VAL A 369 4.99 -16.25 -17.24
CA VAL A 369 4.33 -15.33 -16.30
C VAL A 369 5.10 -14.01 -16.18
N SER A 370 6.43 -14.04 -16.07
CA SER A 370 7.27 -12.84 -16.05
C SER A 370 7.10 -11.97 -17.30
N VAL A 371 7.10 -12.59 -18.49
CA VAL A 371 6.86 -11.88 -19.77
C VAL A 371 5.44 -11.31 -19.81
N CYS A 372 4.43 -12.08 -19.39
CA CYS A 372 3.04 -11.60 -19.31
C CYS A 372 2.90 -10.39 -18.38
N ILE A 373 3.55 -10.39 -17.21
CA ILE A 373 3.56 -9.25 -16.28
C ILE A 373 4.22 -8.03 -16.91
N PHE A 374 5.35 -8.22 -17.60
CA PHE A 374 6.05 -7.14 -18.30
C PHE A 374 5.15 -6.53 -19.39
N VAL A 375 4.60 -7.36 -20.29
CA VAL A 375 3.70 -6.91 -21.36
C VAL A 375 2.48 -6.22 -20.76
N TYR A 376 1.83 -6.80 -19.76
CA TYR A 376 0.68 -6.20 -19.10
C TYR A 376 1.00 -4.82 -18.53
N SER A 377 2.13 -4.67 -17.83
CA SER A 377 2.58 -3.40 -17.25
C SER A 377 2.88 -2.35 -18.32
N VAL A 378 3.54 -2.75 -19.42
CA VAL A 378 3.80 -1.86 -20.56
C VAL A 378 2.50 -1.36 -21.17
N TYR A 379 1.54 -2.24 -21.42
CA TYR A 379 0.28 -1.88 -22.06
C TYR A 379 -0.67 -1.07 -21.17
N ARG A 380 -0.77 -1.42 -19.88
CA ARG A 380 -1.72 -0.79 -18.95
C ARG A 380 -1.19 0.42 -18.22
N TYR A 381 0.14 0.61 -18.12
CA TYR A 381 0.74 1.71 -17.37
C TYR A 381 1.65 2.58 -18.23
N TYR A 382 2.70 2.01 -18.81
CA TYR A 382 3.72 2.81 -19.50
C TYR A 382 3.23 3.40 -20.83
N ARG A 383 2.41 2.67 -21.60
CA ARG A 383 1.75 3.20 -22.80
C ARG A 383 0.87 4.42 -22.50
N PRO A 384 -0.05 4.38 -21.52
CA PRO A 384 -0.75 5.57 -21.05
C PRO A 384 0.18 6.71 -20.62
N LEU A 385 1.32 6.42 -19.99
CA LEU A 385 2.32 7.43 -19.62
C LEU A 385 2.93 8.14 -20.82
N TRP A 386 3.25 7.40 -21.88
CA TRP A 386 3.68 7.99 -23.14
C TRP A 386 2.58 8.86 -23.77
N HIS A 387 1.33 8.40 -23.71
CA HIS A 387 0.19 9.20 -24.15
C HIS A 387 0.10 10.52 -23.36
N LEU A 388 0.24 10.49 -22.03
CA LEU A 388 0.23 11.70 -21.19
C LEU A 388 1.27 12.71 -21.63
N ARG A 389 2.52 12.25 -21.82
CA ARG A 389 3.61 13.12 -22.30
C ARG A 389 3.29 13.74 -23.65
N TRP A 390 2.85 12.92 -24.61
CA TRP A 390 2.51 13.38 -25.94
C TRP A 390 1.36 14.40 -25.94
N SER A 391 0.32 14.16 -25.13
CA SER A 391 -0.80 15.11 -24.98
C SER A 391 -0.37 16.42 -24.35
N LEU A 392 0.43 16.40 -23.28
CA LEU A 392 0.91 17.62 -22.61
C LEU A 392 1.88 18.46 -23.47
N GLN A 393 2.58 17.84 -24.42
CA GLN A 393 3.42 18.57 -25.38
C GLN A 393 2.57 19.41 -26.35
N ARG A 394 1.37 18.95 -26.69
CA ARG A 394 0.50 19.55 -27.71
C ARG A 394 -0.62 20.41 -27.12
N LEU A 395 -1.14 20.03 -25.96
CA LEU A 395 -2.34 20.61 -25.36
C LEU A 395 -2.06 21.09 -23.93
N PRO A 396 -2.77 22.13 -23.45
CA PRO A 396 -2.69 22.54 -22.06
C PRO A 396 -3.30 21.45 -21.14
N LEU A 397 -2.81 21.39 -19.90
CA LEU A 397 -3.26 20.42 -18.90
C LEU A 397 -4.78 20.48 -18.66
N HIS A 398 -5.31 21.69 -18.50
CA HIS A 398 -6.75 21.98 -18.50
C HIS A 398 -7.00 23.34 -19.17
N VAL A 399 -8.27 23.68 -19.42
CA VAL A 399 -8.68 24.85 -20.22
C VAL A 399 -8.08 26.18 -19.70
N SER A 400 -7.93 26.32 -18.38
CA SER A 400 -7.36 27.51 -17.73
C SER A 400 -5.84 27.47 -17.46
N SER A 401 -5.12 26.42 -17.88
CA SER A 401 -3.69 26.28 -17.55
C SER A 401 -2.82 27.16 -18.45
N THR A 402 -2.01 28.03 -17.84
CA THR A 402 -1.09 28.96 -18.53
C THR A 402 0.34 28.43 -18.63
N ALA A 403 0.56 27.16 -18.29
CA ALA A 403 1.89 26.59 -18.17
C ALA A 403 2.59 26.36 -19.52
N VAL A 404 3.90 26.55 -19.52
CA VAL A 404 4.80 26.42 -20.67
C VAL A 404 5.72 25.20 -20.54
N ARG A 405 6.01 24.78 -19.30
CA ARG A 405 6.78 23.57 -18.98
C ARG A 405 6.02 22.69 -17.99
N TYR A 406 6.10 21.37 -18.20
CA TYR A 406 5.57 20.36 -17.30
C TYR A 406 6.66 19.37 -16.87
N ASP A 407 6.78 19.13 -15.56
CA ASP A 407 7.57 18.03 -15.02
C ASP A 407 6.63 16.99 -14.40
N VAL A 408 6.73 15.76 -14.86
CA VAL A 408 5.83 14.68 -14.45
C VAL A 408 6.57 13.71 -13.53
N VAL A 409 6.08 13.61 -12.30
CA VAL A 409 6.48 12.58 -11.33
C VAL A 409 5.65 11.33 -11.61
N VAL A 410 6.35 10.29 -12.03
CA VAL A 410 5.77 9.01 -12.44
C VAL A 410 5.47 8.15 -11.21
N GLY A 411 4.30 7.52 -11.18
CA GLY A 411 3.94 6.49 -10.20
C GLY A 411 4.50 5.10 -10.56
N GLU A 412 3.77 4.05 -10.20
CA GLU A 412 4.22 2.67 -10.33
C GLU A 412 3.07 1.69 -10.70
N PRO A 413 3.35 0.59 -11.43
CA PRO A 413 2.31 -0.31 -11.98
C PRO A 413 1.81 -1.42 -11.04
N THR A 414 2.38 -1.58 -9.84
CA THR A 414 2.14 -2.68 -8.90
C THR A 414 0.66 -2.85 -8.59
N CYS A 415 -0.06 -1.78 -8.24
CA CYS A 415 -1.48 -1.89 -7.91
C CYS A 415 -2.34 -2.40 -9.08
N LEU A 416 -1.95 -2.12 -10.33
CA LEU A 416 -2.64 -2.62 -11.53
C LEU A 416 -2.38 -4.12 -11.72
N VAL A 417 -1.13 -4.57 -11.57
CA VAL A 417 -0.74 -5.99 -11.68
C VAL A 417 -1.40 -6.82 -10.57
N LEU A 418 -1.35 -6.34 -9.33
CA LEU A 418 -1.91 -7.03 -8.15
C LEU A 418 -3.44 -7.10 -8.15
N SER A 419 -4.10 -6.24 -8.91
CA SER A 419 -5.56 -6.27 -9.07
C SER A 419 -6.02 -7.24 -10.16
N ASN A 420 -5.11 -7.84 -10.92
CA ASN A 420 -5.44 -8.78 -11.99
C ASN A 420 -5.62 -10.20 -11.43
N ALA A 421 -6.85 -10.73 -11.52
CA ALA A 421 -7.19 -12.07 -11.03
C ALA A 421 -6.33 -13.19 -11.63
N TRP A 422 -5.98 -13.11 -12.91
CA TRP A 422 -5.21 -14.15 -13.60
C TRP A 422 -3.75 -14.16 -13.15
N VAL A 423 -3.17 -12.99 -12.92
CA VAL A 423 -1.80 -12.89 -12.38
C VAL A 423 -1.76 -13.45 -10.96
N CYS A 424 -2.69 -13.05 -10.10
CA CYS A 424 -2.79 -13.58 -8.74
C CYS A 424 -3.00 -15.11 -8.74
N LEU A 425 -3.89 -15.62 -9.60
CA LEU A 425 -4.11 -17.05 -9.75
C LEU A 425 -2.84 -17.78 -10.21
N ALA A 426 -2.08 -17.19 -11.14
CA ALA A 426 -0.83 -17.79 -11.61
C ALA A 426 0.21 -17.96 -10.49
N PHE A 427 0.36 -16.95 -9.62
CA PHE A 427 1.24 -17.06 -8.46
C PHE A 427 0.73 -18.07 -7.41
N VAL A 428 -0.58 -18.17 -7.21
CA VAL A 428 -1.16 -19.19 -6.34
C VAL A 428 -0.84 -20.58 -6.90
N VAL A 429 -1.10 -20.82 -8.19
CA VAL A 429 -0.78 -22.11 -8.85
C VAL A 429 0.71 -22.44 -8.75
N ASP A 430 1.60 -21.47 -8.95
CA ASP A 430 3.05 -21.64 -8.81
C ASP A 430 3.46 -22.03 -7.38
N PHE A 431 2.84 -21.42 -6.36
CA PHE A 431 3.05 -21.76 -4.95
C PHE A 431 2.66 -23.22 -4.67
N TRP A 432 1.47 -23.64 -5.10
CA TRP A 432 1.01 -25.04 -4.97
C TRP A 432 1.78 -26.04 -5.84
N GLY A 433 2.50 -25.56 -6.86
CA GLY A 433 3.40 -26.37 -7.68
C GLY A 433 4.78 -26.60 -7.07
N SER A 434 5.09 -25.98 -5.91
CA SER A 434 6.42 -25.96 -5.28
C SER A 434 6.36 -26.28 -3.78
N THR A 435 5.43 -27.14 -3.38
CA THR A 435 5.11 -27.45 -1.99
C THR A 435 6.21 -28.26 -1.29
N GLU A 436 7.04 -28.98 -2.05
CA GLU A 436 8.17 -29.76 -1.54
C GLU A 436 9.21 -28.90 -0.78
N PHE A 437 9.31 -27.61 -1.11
CA PHE A 437 10.22 -26.65 -0.47
C PHE A 437 9.54 -25.81 0.60
N PHE A 438 8.23 -25.96 0.82
CA PHE A 438 7.50 -25.25 1.86
C PHE A 438 8.03 -25.63 3.25
N GLY A 439 8.19 -26.93 3.51
CA GLY A 439 8.79 -27.43 4.76
C GLY A 439 10.19 -26.87 5.01
N SER A 440 11.07 -26.91 4.00
CA SER A 440 12.42 -26.30 4.07
C SER A 440 12.38 -24.83 4.45
N ALA A 441 11.48 -24.05 3.85
CA ALA A 441 11.37 -22.62 4.16
C ALA A 441 10.87 -22.37 5.60
N CYS A 442 9.94 -23.17 6.10
CA CYS A 442 9.50 -23.14 7.50
C CYS A 442 10.66 -23.46 8.46
N LEU A 443 11.49 -24.45 8.12
CA LEU A 443 12.65 -24.83 8.92
C LEU A 443 13.74 -23.73 8.96
N ARG A 444 14.02 -23.09 7.82
CA ARG A 444 14.96 -21.97 7.70
C ARG A 444 14.49 -20.74 8.48
N MET A 445 13.21 -20.44 8.42
CA MET A 445 12.60 -19.36 9.21
C MET A 445 12.66 -19.64 10.72
N GLY A 446 12.74 -20.91 11.16
CA GLY A 446 12.98 -21.24 12.56
C GLY A 446 14.40 -20.89 13.07
N GLN A 447 15.35 -20.60 12.18
CA GLN A 447 16.76 -20.39 12.53
C GLN A 447 17.04 -18.93 12.91
N THR A 448 16.80 -18.55 14.16
CA THR A 448 17.07 -17.16 14.63
C THR A 448 18.56 -16.86 14.82
N ASN A 449 19.41 -17.89 14.91
CA ASN A 449 20.85 -17.72 15.10
C ASN A 449 21.58 -17.34 13.79
N ASP A 450 21.03 -17.73 12.64
CA ASP A 450 21.52 -17.36 11.31
C ASP A 450 20.48 -16.47 10.62
N ILE A 451 20.73 -15.15 10.68
CA ILE A 451 19.84 -14.14 10.09
C ILE A 451 19.71 -14.33 8.57
N GLY A 452 20.74 -14.85 7.89
CA GLY A 452 20.71 -15.09 6.45
C GLY A 452 19.68 -16.17 6.09
N LEU A 453 19.73 -17.31 6.79
CA LEU A 453 18.76 -18.40 6.62
C LEU A 453 17.35 -17.98 7.02
N PHE A 454 17.21 -17.23 8.12
CA PHE A 454 15.94 -16.65 8.54
C PHE A 454 15.32 -15.80 7.43
N VAL A 455 16.08 -14.82 6.91
CA VAL A 455 15.62 -13.92 5.85
C VAL A 455 15.29 -14.70 4.58
N LEU A 456 16.07 -15.72 4.23
CA LEU A 456 15.82 -16.58 3.08
C LEU A 456 14.49 -17.34 3.22
N GLY A 457 14.21 -17.90 4.41
CA GLY A 457 12.93 -18.55 4.72
C GLY A 457 11.75 -17.58 4.65
N VAL A 458 11.86 -16.40 5.26
CA VAL A 458 10.83 -15.33 5.21
C VAL A 458 10.59 -14.87 3.78
N LEU A 459 11.63 -14.69 2.98
CA LEU A 459 11.52 -14.29 1.57
C LEU A 459 10.79 -15.35 0.74
N TYR A 460 11.07 -16.64 0.96
CA TYR A 460 10.38 -17.72 0.27
C TYR A 460 8.90 -17.79 0.68
N LEU A 461 8.60 -17.75 1.99
CA LEU A 461 7.23 -17.77 2.51
C LEU A 461 6.43 -16.51 2.13
N GLY A 462 7.10 -15.39 1.83
CA GLY A 462 6.47 -14.19 1.25
C GLY A 462 5.71 -14.44 -0.07
N ARG A 463 5.87 -15.60 -0.72
CA ARG A 463 5.01 -16.01 -1.85
C ARG A 463 3.53 -16.13 -1.46
N THR A 464 3.24 -16.40 -0.19
CA THR A 464 1.87 -16.51 0.34
C THR A 464 1.09 -15.19 0.30
N VAL A 465 1.78 -14.05 0.12
CA VAL A 465 1.16 -12.74 -0.10
C VAL A 465 0.26 -12.74 -1.35
N TRP A 466 0.55 -13.58 -2.35
CA TRP A 466 -0.30 -13.70 -3.53
C TRP A 466 -1.64 -14.38 -3.25
N CYS A 467 -1.71 -15.29 -2.27
CA CYS A 467 -2.99 -15.83 -1.79
C CYS A 467 -3.84 -14.71 -1.17
N ALA A 468 -3.20 -13.79 -0.47
CA ALA A 468 -3.81 -12.59 0.10
C ALA A 468 -4.32 -11.62 -0.98
N TYR A 469 -3.53 -11.32 -2.02
CA TYR A 469 -4.02 -10.49 -3.13
C TYR A 469 -5.16 -11.18 -3.90
N ALA A 470 -5.06 -12.50 -4.14
CA ALA A 470 -6.14 -13.27 -4.76
C ALA A 470 -7.44 -13.18 -3.96
N SER A 471 -7.37 -13.30 -2.63
CA SER A 471 -8.55 -13.18 -1.76
C SER A 471 -9.15 -11.76 -1.81
N LEU A 472 -8.33 -10.70 -1.90
CA LEU A 472 -8.81 -9.33 -2.05
C LEU A 472 -9.48 -9.07 -3.40
N VAL A 473 -9.00 -9.70 -4.48
CA VAL A 473 -9.64 -9.64 -5.80
C VAL A 473 -10.99 -10.33 -5.78
N VAL A 474 -11.08 -11.52 -5.18
CA VAL A 474 -12.35 -12.24 -4.97
C VAL A 474 -13.30 -11.43 -4.08
N LEU A 475 -12.80 -10.88 -2.97
CA LEU A 475 -13.59 -10.05 -2.06
C LEU A 475 -14.14 -8.81 -2.75
N ASN A 476 -13.36 -8.13 -3.62
CA ASN A 476 -13.87 -7.00 -4.40
C ASN A 476 -15.05 -7.42 -5.28
N ALA A 477 -14.94 -8.53 -6.00
CA ALA A 477 -16.02 -9.04 -6.83
C ALA A 477 -17.26 -9.38 -6.00
N THR A 478 -17.08 -10.03 -4.84
CA THR A 478 -18.18 -10.38 -3.93
C THR A 478 -18.86 -9.15 -3.34
N LEU A 479 -18.10 -8.17 -2.83
CA LEU A 479 -18.65 -6.95 -2.26
C LEU A 479 -19.41 -6.12 -3.30
N LYS A 480 -18.91 -6.06 -4.54
CA LYS A 480 -19.62 -5.39 -5.64
C LYS A 480 -20.91 -6.12 -6.00
N ARG A 481 -20.89 -7.45 -6.09
CA ARG A 481 -22.11 -8.26 -6.36
C ARG A 481 -23.17 -8.09 -5.27
N LEU A 482 -22.75 -7.96 -4.02
CA LEU A 482 -23.63 -7.78 -2.87
C LEU A 482 -23.97 -6.30 -2.59
N HIS A 483 -23.51 -5.35 -3.42
CA HIS A 483 -23.67 -3.90 -3.20
C HIS A 483 -23.16 -3.40 -1.84
N MET A 484 -22.14 -4.05 -1.27
CA MET A 484 -21.54 -3.75 0.03
C MET A 484 -20.14 -3.12 -0.07
N ALA A 485 -19.77 -2.51 -1.20
CA ALA A 485 -18.43 -1.92 -1.38
C ALA A 485 -18.07 -0.87 -0.29
N GLN A 486 -19.05 -0.21 0.31
CA GLN A 486 -18.91 0.71 1.45
C GLN A 486 -18.35 0.09 2.75
N TRP A 487 -18.23 -1.24 2.82
CA TRP A 487 -17.61 -1.94 3.95
C TRP A 487 -16.11 -2.11 3.79
N ALA A 488 -15.58 -2.00 2.56
CA ALA A 488 -14.16 -2.13 2.31
C ALA A 488 -13.43 -0.79 2.44
N VAL A 489 -12.27 -0.81 3.10
CA VAL A 489 -11.27 0.26 3.02
C VAL A 489 -10.09 -0.25 2.19
N PRO A 490 -9.73 0.41 1.07
CA PRO A 490 -8.66 -0.07 0.21
C PRO A 490 -7.34 -0.25 0.97
N ALA A 491 -6.76 -1.45 0.90
CA ALA A 491 -5.46 -1.75 1.49
C ALA A 491 -4.33 -1.16 0.64
N ASN A 492 -3.33 -0.55 1.30
CA ASN A 492 -2.09 -0.18 0.61
C ASN A 492 -1.30 -1.46 0.30
N THR A 493 -0.89 -1.60 -0.96
CA THR A 493 -0.24 -2.81 -1.49
C THR A 493 1.06 -3.13 -0.76
N THR A 494 1.93 -2.14 -0.56
CA THR A 494 3.23 -2.29 0.11
C THR A 494 3.07 -2.60 1.59
N THR A 495 2.18 -1.88 2.29
CA THR A 495 1.91 -2.16 3.72
C THR A 495 1.37 -3.57 3.90
N LEU A 496 0.49 -4.03 3.00
CA LEU A 496 -0.03 -5.39 3.04
C LEU A 496 1.05 -6.44 2.81
N ALA A 497 1.93 -6.23 1.82
CA ALA A 497 3.03 -7.14 1.53
C ALA A 497 3.96 -7.30 2.74
N ILE A 498 4.33 -6.20 3.39
CA ILE A 498 5.17 -6.21 4.59
C ILE A 498 4.45 -6.92 5.74
N ALA A 499 3.19 -6.57 5.99
CA ALA A 499 2.42 -7.15 7.09
C ALA A 499 2.25 -8.67 6.94
N VAL A 500 1.95 -9.15 5.73
CA VAL A 500 1.78 -10.58 5.46
C VAL A 500 3.13 -11.32 5.46
N THR A 501 4.19 -10.74 4.90
CA THR A 501 5.51 -11.38 4.86
C THR A 501 6.17 -11.45 6.25
N VAL A 502 6.24 -10.32 6.95
CA VAL A 502 6.88 -10.24 8.27
C VAL A 502 5.97 -10.82 9.35
N GLY A 503 4.68 -10.47 9.33
CA GLY A 503 3.70 -11.01 10.27
C GLY A 503 3.53 -12.51 10.09
N GLY A 504 3.52 -13.02 8.85
CA GLY A 504 3.51 -14.45 8.57
C GLY A 504 4.69 -15.16 9.21
N GLY A 505 5.92 -14.68 8.97
CA GLY A 505 7.13 -15.30 9.52
C GLY A 505 7.28 -15.20 11.05
N PHE A 506 6.82 -14.10 11.63
CA PHE A 506 6.81 -13.94 13.09
C PHE A 506 5.74 -14.82 13.75
N LEU A 507 4.52 -14.83 13.22
CA LEU A 507 3.41 -15.60 13.76
C LEU A 507 3.69 -17.10 13.71
N THR A 508 4.27 -17.63 12.64
CA THR A 508 4.68 -19.03 12.56
C THR A 508 5.78 -19.37 13.56
N SER A 509 6.75 -18.47 13.77
CA SER A 509 7.80 -18.66 14.78
C SER A 509 7.22 -18.72 16.21
N VAL A 510 6.18 -17.93 16.48
CA VAL A 510 5.44 -17.97 17.76
C VAL A 510 4.58 -19.23 17.87
N GLN A 511 3.90 -19.63 16.80
CA GLN A 511 3.05 -20.82 16.76
C GLN A 511 3.82 -22.10 17.13
N VAL A 512 5.07 -22.21 16.69
CA VAL A 512 5.95 -23.36 16.98
C VAL A 512 6.39 -23.40 18.45
N LYS A 513 6.47 -22.26 19.13
CA LYS A 513 6.92 -22.18 20.54
C LYS A 513 5.80 -22.35 21.55
N LEU A 514 4.54 -22.33 21.12
CA LEU A 514 3.37 -22.49 21.99
C LEU A 514 2.90 -23.95 21.96
N PRO A 515 3.04 -24.72 23.06
CA PRO A 515 2.64 -26.13 23.12
C PRO A 515 1.23 -26.45 22.58
N PRO A 516 0.15 -25.69 22.91
CA PRO A 516 -1.18 -25.99 22.38
C PRO A 516 -1.29 -25.79 20.87
N LEU A 517 -0.59 -24.81 20.29
CA LEU A 517 -0.58 -24.58 18.84
C LEU A 517 0.28 -25.62 18.12
N MET A 518 1.42 -26.00 18.70
CA MET A 518 2.24 -27.12 18.23
C MET A 518 1.43 -28.42 18.21
N ALA A 519 0.69 -28.72 19.27
CA ALA A 519 -0.18 -29.89 19.35
C ALA A 519 -1.27 -29.85 18.27
N PHE A 520 -1.88 -28.68 18.03
CA PHE A 520 -2.86 -28.48 16.96
C PHE A 520 -2.27 -28.76 15.56
N TYR A 521 -1.08 -28.25 15.24
CA TYR A 521 -0.44 -28.55 13.95
C TYR A 521 0.01 -30.02 13.84
N THR A 522 0.49 -30.62 14.93
CA THR A 522 0.81 -32.04 14.96
C THR A 522 -0.45 -32.87 14.67
N TRP A 523 -1.58 -32.50 15.28
CA TRP A 523 -2.87 -33.13 15.02
C TRP A 523 -3.27 -33.03 13.55
N LEU A 524 -3.14 -31.84 12.93
CA LEU A 524 -3.41 -31.63 11.51
C LEU A 524 -2.55 -32.53 10.60
N LEU A 525 -1.25 -32.68 10.90
CA LEU A 525 -0.34 -33.54 10.14
C LEU A 525 -0.67 -35.03 10.28
N THR A 526 -1.22 -35.44 11.43
CA THR A 526 -1.60 -36.83 11.70
C THR A 526 -3.02 -37.18 11.32
N LEU A 527 -3.81 -36.24 10.78
CA LEU A 527 -5.21 -36.44 10.43
C LEU A 527 -5.39 -37.56 9.40
N VAL A 528 -4.43 -37.68 8.48
CA VAL A 528 -4.27 -38.83 7.58
C VAL A 528 -2.83 -39.32 7.74
N ASN A 529 -2.65 -40.49 8.34
CA ASN A 529 -1.34 -41.09 8.53
C ASN A 529 -1.33 -42.57 8.12
N THR A 530 -0.14 -43.11 7.94
CA THR A 530 0.06 -44.55 7.76
C THR A 530 1.01 -45.07 8.82
N VAL A 531 0.64 -46.16 9.48
CA VAL A 531 1.44 -46.81 10.52
C VAL A 531 2.02 -48.14 10.03
N ASP A 532 3.17 -48.53 10.57
CA ASP A 532 3.76 -49.86 10.35
C ASP A 532 3.07 -50.94 11.23
N GLY A 533 3.49 -52.19 11.07
CA GLY A 533 2.99 -53.31 11.88
C GLY A 533 3.30 -53.21 13.39
N ASN A 534 4.16 -52.28 13.80
CA ASN A 534 4.51 -51.99 15.19
C ASN A 534 3.79 -50.73 15.72
N GLY A 535 2.93 -50.09 14.92
CA GLY A 535 2.22 -48.88 15.28
C GLY A 535 3.01 -47.57 15.14
N ASN A 536 4.23 -47.59 14.57
CA ASN A 536 5.01 -46.37 14.32
C ASN A 536 4.51 -45.67 13.05
N VAL A 537 4.56 -44.34 13.03
CA VAL A 537 4.12 -43.56 11.88
C VAL A 537 5.19 -43.56 10.78
N VAL A 538 4.82 -44.02 9.59
CA VAL A 538 5.70 -44.10 8.41
C VAL A 538 5.39 -43.00 7.40
N ALA A 539 4.17 -42.46 7.39
CA ALA A 539 3.81 -41.33 6.53
C ALA A 539 2.75 -40.42 7.15
N LEU A 540 2.85 -39.12 6.82
CA LEU A 540 1.99 -38.02 7.26
C LEU A 540 1.47 -37.22 6.05
N ASP A 541 0.28 -36.63 6.18
CA ASP A 541 -0.30 -35.72 5.19
C ASP A 541 -0.24 -34.25 5.67
N ASP A 542 0.48 -33.39 4.95
CA ASP A 542 0.62 -31.96 5.27
C ASP A 542 -0.51 -31.08 4.68
N THR A 543 -1.46 -31.68 3.95
CA THR A 543 -2.49 -30.90 3.23
C THR A 543 -3.31 -30.01 4.17
N ALA A 544 -3.75 -30.56 5.31
CA ALA A 544 -4.59 -29.84 6.25
C ALA A 544 -3.83 -28.67 6.90
N ALA A 545 -2.58 -28.89 7.33
CA ALA A 545 -1.75 -27.86 7.92
C ALA A 545 -1.42 -26.75 6.92
N MET A 546 -1.10 -27.09 5.68
CA MET A 546 -0.82 -26.10 4.64
C MET A 546 -2.07 -25.28 4.26
N VAL A 547 -3.25 -25.91 4.18
CA VAL A 547 -4.53 -25.20 3.95
C VAL A 547 -4.81 -24.23 5.10
N VAL A 548 -4.67 -24.65 6.36
CA VAL A 548 -4.87 -23.78 7.52
C VAL A 548 -3.89 -22.59 7.49
N TYR A 549 -2.64 -22.83 7.14
CA TYR A 549 -1.64 -21.78 6.99
C TYR A 549 -2.05 -20.76 5.92
N VAL A 550 -2.37 -21.21 4.70
CA VAL A 550 -2.79 -20.34 3.60
C VAL A 550 -4.06 -19.58 3.96
N VAL A 551 -5.06 -20.25 4.57
CA VAL A 551 -6.29 -19.60 5.03
C VAL A 551 -5.99 -18.54 6.09
N GLY A 552 -5.12 -18.81 7.06
CA GLY A 552 -4.67 -17.82 8.05
C GLY A 552 -4.03 -16.58 7.43
N MET A 553 -3.17 -16.77 6.42
CA MET A 553 -2.56 -15.66 5.69
C MET A 553 -3.61 -14.85 4.92
N THR A 554 -4.60 -15.50 4.28
CA THR A 554 -5.70 -14.79 3.60
C THR A 554 -6.62 -14.06 4.59
N ALA A 555 -6.93 -14.66 5.75
CA ALA A 555 -7.77 -14.10 6.80
C ALA A 555 -7.21 -12.78 7.35
N THR A 556 -5.88 -12.69 7.47
CA THR A 556 -5.18 -11.48 7.92
C THR A 556 -5.53 -10.25 7.07
N CYS A 557 -5.80 -10.45 5.77
CA CYS A 557 -6.16 -9.37 4.85
C CYS A 557 -7.57 -8.82 5.08
N PHE A 558 -8.51 -9.69 5.45
CA PHE A 558 -9.87 -9.29 5.82
C PHE A 558 -9.83 -8.40 7.07
N GLY A 559 -9.00 -8.75 8.06
CA GLY A 559 -8.79 -7.92 9.26
C GLY A 559 -8.25 -6.53 8.92
N ILE A 560 -7.33 -6.41 7.97
CA ILE A 560 -6.76 -5.11 7.56
C ILE A 560 -7.78 -4.25 6.78
N VAL A 561 -8.56 -4.85 5.88
CA VAL A 561 -9.53 -4.14 5.03
C VAL A 561 -10.80 -3.76 5.81
N LEU A 562 -11.33 -4.68 6.62
CA LEU A 562 -12.56 -4.47 7.40
C LEU A 562 -12.27 -3.77 8.73
N GLY A 563 -11.15 -4.10 9.40
CA GLY A 563 -10.78 -3.51 10.69
C GLY A 563 -10.40 -2.03 10.62
N LYS A 564 -9.90 -1.54 9.47
CA LYS A 564 -9.63 -0.12 9.26
C LYS A 564 -10.88 0.76 9.37
N LYS A 565 -12.09 0.23 9.16
CA LYS A 565 -13.35 0.97 9.35
C LYS A 565 -13.59 1.33 10.82
N TYR A 566 -13.18 0.45 11.74
CA TYR A 566 -13.35 0.63 13.18
C TYR A 566 -12.24 1.50 13.81
N VAL A 567 -11.01 1.41 13.32
CA VAL A 567 -9.87 2.21 13.83
C VAL A 567 -9.74 3.58 13.12
N GLY A 568 -10.20 3.67 11.86
CA GLY A 568 -10.03 4.84 10.99
C GLY A 568 -10.81 6.09 11.40
N GLN A 569 -11.85 5.97 12.24
CA GLN A 569 -12.56 7.13 12.79
C GLN A 569 -11.66 7.97 13.73
N SER A 570 -10.62 7.38 14.32
CA SER A 570 -9.74 8.05 15.28
C SER A 570 -8.55 8.78 14.63
N VAL A 571 -8.06 8.30 13.47
CA VAL A 571 -6.83 8.83 12.83
C VAL A 571 -7.13 9.90 11.79
N ALA A 572 -8.30 9.86 11.13
CA ALA A 572 -8.69 10.84 10.11
C ALA A 572 -8.83 12.28 10.68
N ARG A 573 -9.08 12.43 11.99
CA ARG A 573 -9.12 13.73 12.68
C ARG A 573 -7.77 14.45 12.78
N ARG A 574 -6.62 13.78 12.56
CA ARG A 574 -5.27 14.38 12.70
C ARG A 574 -4.62 14.90 11.41
N ARG A 575 -5.19 14.66 10.22
CA ARG A 575 -4.55 14.98 8.93
C ARG A 575 -5.16 16.15 8.15
N SER A 576 -5.98 17.00 8.77
CA SER A 576 -6.58 18.16 8.09
C SER A 576 -5.69 19.42 8.00
N HIS A 577 -4.44 19.39 8.48
CA HIS A 577 -3.61 20.60 8.58
C HIS A 577 -2.57 20.85 7.47
N LEU A 578 -2.60 20.11 6.36
CA LEU A 578 -1.75 20.40 5.19
C LEU A 578 -2.58 20.41 3.89
N ARG A 579 -3.27 21.53 3.63
CA ARG A 579 -3.71 21.90 2.27
C ARG A 579 -3.20 23.29 1.97
N HIS A 580 -1.99 23.35 1.41
CA HIS A 580 -1.48 24.54 0.73
C HIS A 580 -2.02 24.58 -0.71
N ARG A 581 -2.35 25.80 -1.14
CA ARG A 581 -3.04 26.28 -2.35
C ARG A 581 -2.57 25.79 -3.73
N VAL A 582 -1.58 24.89 -3.83
CA VAL A 582 -0.90 24.57 -5.11
C VAL A 582 -1.32 23.21 -5.69
N CYS A 583 -1.96 22.34 -4.91
CA CYS A 583 -2.31 20.99 -5.37
C CYS A 583 -3.75 20.91 -5.92
N THR A 584 -3.91 20.67 -7.22
CA THR A 584 -5.17 20.38 -7.91
C THR A 584 -5.30 18.89 -8.25
N GLY A 585 -6.51 18.42 -8.56
CA GLY A 585 -6.78 17.02 -8.91
C GLY A 585 -6.91 16.04 -7.74
N GLY A 586 -7.10 14.76 -8.06
CA GLY A 586 -7.44 13.70 -7.10
C GLY A 586 -8.92 13.70 -6.70
N SER A 587 -9.76 14.42 -7.45
CA SER A 587 -11.21 14.50 -7.29
C SER A 587 -11.88 13.11 -7.32
N VAL A 588 -11.31 12.20 -8.14
CA VAL A 588 -11.70 10.80 -8.27
C VAL A 588 -11.77 10.05 -6.93
N TYR A 589 -10.86 10.34 -5.99
CA TYR A 589 -10.85 9.69 -4.68
C TYR A 589 -11.95 10.21 -3.76
N ARG A 590 -12.39 11.45 -3.94
CA ARG A 590 -13.57 11.97 -3.24
C ARG A 590 -14.84 11.31 -3.75
N ILE A 591 -14.91 11.02 -5.05
CA ILE A 591 -15.98 10.23 -5.65
C ILE A 591 -15.95 8.81 -5.11
N PHE A 592 -14.79 8.16 -5.00
CA PHE A 592 -14.69 6.81 -4.41
C PHE A 592 -15.11 6.77 -2.94
N GLN A 593 -14.93 7.86 -2.18
CA GLN A 593 -15.44 7.97 -0.80
C GLN A 593 -16.96 8.09 -0.74
N LEU A 594 -17.58 8.82 -1.67
CA LEU A 594 -19.04 9.00 -1.73
C LEU A 594 -19.74 7.79 -2.37
N PHE A 595 -19.12 7.22 -3.40
CA PHE A 595 -19.63 6.12 -4.22
C PHE A 595 -18.58 5.01 -4.36
N PRO A 596 -18.35 4.19 -3.32
CA PRO A 596 -17.35 3.11 -3.36
C PRO A 596 -17.56 2.09 -4.49
N MET A 597 -18.80 1.95 -4.97
CA MET A 597 -19.16 1.06 -6.07
C MET A 597 -18.53 1.48 -7.41
N VAL A 598 -18.25 2.78 -7.60
CA VAL A 598 -17.66 3.35 -8.82
C VAL A 598 -16.15 3.07 -8.90
N GLN A 599 -15.52 2.70 -7.79
CA GLN A 599 -14.11 2.32 -7.79
C GLN A 599 -13.93 0.96 -8.47
N ALA A 600 -13.01 0.82 -9.43
CA ALA A 600 -12.76 -0.47 -10.09
C ALA A 600 -12.35 -1.56 -9.09
N GLN A 601 -11.54 -1.19 -8.08
CA GLN A 601 -11.10 -2.06 -7.00
C GLN A 601 -11.27 -1.37 -5.64
N CYS A 602 -12.26 -1.78 -4.84
CA CYS A 602 -12.54 -1.19 -3.53
C CYS A 602 -11.72 -1.80 -2.38
N THR A 603 -11.03 -2.92 -2.60
CA THR A 603 -10.22 -3.63 -1.58
C THR A 603 -8.73 -3.35 -1.66
N ILE A 604 -8.22 -2.90 -2.81
CA ILE A 604 -6.80 -2.58 -3.05
C ILE A 604 -6.70 -1.12 -3.47
N SER A 605 -5.77 -0.39 -2.84
CA SER A 605 -5.53 1.01 -3.15
C SER A 605 -4.92 1.17 -4.54
N GLN A 606 -5.51 2.03 -5.36
CA GLN A 606 -5.08 2.29 -6.74
C GLN A 606 -4.12 3.48 -6.87
N THR A 607 -3.82 4.16 -5.75
CA THR A 607 -3.05 5.41 -5.70
C THR A 607 -1.61 5.29 -6.20
N GLY A 608 -1.04 4.08 -6.17
CA GLY A 608 0.34 3.84 -6.64
C GLY A 608 0.54 4.16 -8.12
N SER A 609 -0.51 3.99 -8.94
CA SER A 609 -0.46 4.24 -10.39
C SER A 609 -0.71 5.69 -10.79
N ASP A 610 -0.97 6.59 -9.85
CA ASP A 610 -1.18 8.00 -10.18
C ASP A 610 0.12 8.71 -10.52
N CYS A 611 0.03 9.76 -11.33
CA CYS A 611 1.16 10.65 -11.60
C CYS A 611 0.87 12.04 -11.04
N TYR A 612 1.93 12.82 -10.79
CA TYR A 612 1.83 14.21 -10.37
C TYR A 612 2.48 15.10 -11.42
N VAL A 613 1.71 16.03 -11.98
CA VAL A 613 2.14 16.96 -13.03
C VAL A 613 2.43 18.30 -12.39
N PHE A 614 3.69 18.71 -12.40
CA PHE A 614 4.16 20.02 -11.93
C PHE A 614 4.18 20.97 -13.13
N ALA A 615 3.43 22.06 -13.03
CA ALA A 615 3.26 23.01 -14.13
C ALA A 615 3.98 24.31 -13.83
N TYR A 616 4.80 24.78 -14.76
CA TYR A 616 5.65 25.97 -14.61
C TYR A 616 5.29 27.04 -15.64
N ASN A 617 5.35 28.31 -15.21
CA ASN A 617 5.19 29.47 -16.09
C ASN A 617 6.47 29.71 -16.93
N ALA A 618 6.45 30.73 -17.79
CA ALA A 618 7.61 31.12 -18.59
C ALA A 618 8.80 31.66 -17.75
N ALA A 619 8.55 32.08 -16.50
CA ALA A 619 9.56 32.54 -15.55
C ALA A 619 10.13 31.40 -14.67
N ASP A 620 9.81 30.15 -14.98
CA ASP A 620 10.20 28.95 -14.23
C ASP A 620 9.62 28.81 -12.82
N GLU A 621 8.54 29.54 -12.51
CA GLU A 621 7.85 29.44 -11.23
C GLU A 621 6.76 28.36 -11.29
N LEU A 622 6.64 27.57 -10.22
CA LEU A 622 5.62 26.54 -10.07
C LEU A 622 4.23 27.19 -9.91
N ILE A 623 3.35 26.97 -10.88
CA ILE A 623 1.97 27.46 -10.88
C ILE A 623 1.06 26.50 -10.11
N GLU A 624 1.12 25.22 -10.47
CA GLU A 624 0.22 24.19 -9.95
C GLU A 624 0.86 22.80 -9.95
N VAL A 625 0.36 21.94 -9.07
CA VAL A 625 0.68 20.52 -9.01
C VAL A 625 -0.62 19.74 -9.15
N THR A 626 -0.82 19.06 -10.27
CA THR A 626 -2.04 18.32 -10.54
C THR A 626 -1.81 16.82 -10.39
N ARG A 627 -2.59 16.18 -9.53
CA ARG A 627 -2.62 14.71 -9.46
C ARG A 627 -3.52 14.17 -10.58
N VAL A 628 -2.97 13.30 -11.41
CA VAL A 628 -3.70 12.62 -12.49
C VAL A 628 -3.79 11.12 -12.24
N SER A 629 -4.98 10.56 -12.45
CA SER A 629 -5.32 9.15 -12.23
C SER A 629 -5.74 8.49 -13.54
N LEU A 630 -5.55 7.18 -13.64
CA LEU A 630 -6.00 6.41 -14.81
C LEU A 630 -7.51 6.23 -14.78
N VAL A 631 -8.16 6.43 -15.93
CA VAL A 631 -9.61 6.20 -16.07
C VAL A 631 -9.97 4.73 -15.84
N ASP A 632 -9.05 3.80 -16.11
CA ASP A 632 -9.19 2.36 -15.80
C ASP A 632 -9.44 2.08 -14.30
N GLN A 633 -9.18 3.04 -13.41
CA GLN A 633 -9.50 2.94 -11.98
C GLN A 633 -11.00 3.16 -11.70
N ILE A 634 -11.77 3.67 -12.65
CA ILE A 634 -13.21 3.96 -12.54
C ILE A 634 -13.99 2.83 -13.21
N ASP A 635 -14.89 2.19 -12.46
CA ASP A 635 -15.81 1.17 -12.98
C ASP A 635 -16.97 1.84 -13.73
N LEU A 636 -16.81 1.94 -15.04
CA LEU A 636 -17.79 2.53 -15.95
C LEU A 636 -18.86 1.53 -16.42
N THR A 637 -18.78 0.27 -15.99
CA THR A 637 -19.62 -0.82 -16.50
C THR A 637 -20.89 -1.04 -15.70
N GLN A 638 -21.03 -0.42 -14.52
CA GLN A 638 -22.21 -0.59 -13.68
C GLN A 638 -23.46 0.00 -14.34
N LYS A 639 -24.42 -0.89 -14.61
CA LYS A 639 -25.78 -0.59 -15.06
C LYS A 639 -26.71 -0.50 -13.85
N THR A 640 -26.45 0.39 -12.92
CA THR A 640 -27.45 0.74 -11.90
C THR A 640 -28.47 1.69 -12.51
N THR A 641 -29.73 1.61 -12.08
CA THR A 641 -30.86 2.42 -12.58
C THR A 641 -30.70 3.92 -12.39
N ALA A 642 -29.76 4.35 -11.55
CA ALA A 642 -29.14 5.67 -11.55
C ALA A 642 -27.65 5.49 -11.80
N ARG A 643 -27.15 5.85 -12.98
CA ARG A 643 -25.70 5.89 -13.24
C ARG A 643 -25.18 7.16 -12.58
N PRO A 644 -24.33 7.09 -11.55
CA PRO A 644 -23.76 8.29 -10.97
C PRO A 644 -22.60 8.84 -11.80
N VAL A 645 -22.17 8.16 -12.88
CA VAL A 645 -21.09 8.65 -13.78
C VAL A 645 -21.50 8.56 -15.24
N HIS A 646 -21.70 9.70 -15.90
CA HIS A 646 -21.94 9.81 -17.35
C HIS A 646 -20.67 10.20 -18.11
N GLN A 647 -20.47 9.66 -19.31
CA GLN A 647 -19.33 10.01 -20.17
C GLN A 647 -19.75 10.96 -21.27
N THR A 648 -19.02 12.06 -21.42
CA THR A 648 -19.23 13.04 -22.48
C THR A 648 -17.92 13.31 -23.22
N PHE A 649 -18.00 13.37 -24.54
CA PHE A 649 -16.89 13.73 -25.42
C PHE A 649 -17.04 15.20 -25.82
N VAL A 650 -15.96 15.97 -25.72
CA VAL A 650 -15.92 17.39 -26.13
C VAL A 650 -14.81 17.56 -27.16
N GLU A 651 -15.10 18.27 -28.26
CA GLU A 651 -14.19 18.38 -29.42
C GLU A 651 -12.93 19.23 -29.14
N THR A 652 -12.98 20.16 -28.17
CA THR A 652 -11.85 21.02 -27.76
C THR A 652 -11.31 20.62 -26.38
N ALA A 653 -11.10 19.31 -26.18
CA ALA A 653 -10.74 18.80 -24.86
C ALA A 653 -9.27 19.08 -24.45
N PRO A 654 -9.00 19.34 -23.16
CA PRO A 654 -7.65 19.46 -22.63
C PRO A 654 -6.86 18.13 -22.65
N ALA A 655 -5.56 18.16 -22.30
CA ALA A 655 -4.68 16.99 -22.36
C ALA A 655 -5.14 15.80 -21.49
N VAL A 656 -5.79 16.09 -20.36
CA VAL A 656 -6.37 15.10 -19.45
C VAL A 656 -7.87 15.37 -19.29
N GLY A 657 -8.64 14.32 -18.95
CA GLY A 657 -10.05 14.46 -18.66
C GLY A 657 -10.32 15.16 -17.33
N SER A 658 -11.57 15.55 -17.11
CA SER A 658 -12.04 16.13 -15.85
C SER A 658 -13.31 15.44 -15.35
N LEU A 659 -13.46 15.41 -14.03
CA LEU A 659 -14.67 14.93 -13.36
C LEU A 659 -15.42 16.14 -12.79
N VAL A 660 -16.67 16.31 -13.20
CA VAL A 660 -17.54 17.38 -12.70
C VAL A 660 -18.70 16.75 -11.95
N LEU A 661 -18.91 17.19 -10.72
CA LEU A 661 -20.04 16.77 -9.90
C LEU A 661 -21.21 17.72 -10.20
N GLY A 662 -22.27 17.20 -10.82
CA GLY A 662 -23.49 17.94 -11.09
C GLY A 662 -24.35 18.12 -9.83
N ARG A 663 -25.11 19.23 -9.76
CA ARG A 663 -26.22 19.37 -8.82
C ARG A 663 -27.50 18.93 -9.53
N GLU A 664 -28.22 17.96 -8.98
CA GLU A 664 -29.52 17.55 -9.49
C GLU A 664 -30.70 18.06 -8.64
N LYS A 665 -31.87 18.17 -9.29
CA LYS A 665 -33.12 18.74 -8.77
C LYS A 665 -33.89 17.80 -7.79
N GLU A 666 -33.48 16.54 -7.64
CA GLU A 666 -34.24 15.50 -6.91
C GLU A 666 -33.45 14.73 -5.81
N GLY A 667 -32.23 15.16 -5.46
CA GLY A 667 -31.53 14.68 -4.25
C GLY A 667 -30.51 13.55 -4.43
N ALA A 668 -30.23 13.07 -5.65
CA ALA A 668 -29.07 12.24 -5.95
C ALA A 668 -27.93 13.07 -6.56
N ALA A 669 -26.67 12.75 -6.25
CA ALA A 669 -25.51 13.42 -6.85
C ALA A 669 -25.07 12.67 -8.11
N ASP A 670 -25.03 13.38 -9.24
CA ASP A 670 -24.57 12.88 -10.53
C ASP A 670 -23.15 13.38 -10.84
N VAL A 671 -22.34 12.57 -11.52
CA VAL A 671 -20.97 12.89 -11.92
C VAL A 671 -20.86 12.77 -13.43
N THR A 672 -20.26 13.74 -14.09
CA THR A 672 -19.93 13.66 -15.51
C THR A 672 -18.41 13.55 -15.67
N LEU A 673 -17.95 12.49 -16.33
CA LEU A 673 -16.59 12.31 -16.79
C LEU A 673 -16.45 12.90 -18.20
N TYR A 674 -15.75 14.02 -18.30
CA TYR A 674 -15.33 14.60 -19.56
C TYR A 674 -14.01 13.97 -19.98
N ARG A 675 -13.99 13.28 -21.12
CA ARG A 675 -12.75 12.70 -21.66
C ARG A 675 -11.82 13.79 -22.16
N GLY A 676 -10.52 13.65 -21.87
CA GLY A 676 -9.48 14.50 -22.46
C GLY A 676 -9.32 14.20 -23.96
N ALA A 677 -8.61 15.09 -24.67
CA ALA A 677 -8.37 14.95 -26.11
C ALA A 677 -7.78 13.60 -26.47
N ASN A 678 -8.13 13.11 -27.67
CA ASN A 678 -7.74 11.80 -28.19
C ASN A 678 -8.13 10.63 -27.27
N ASN A 679 -9.25 10.77 -26.55
CA ASN A 679 -9.73 9.78 -25.59
C ASN A 679 -8.68 9.47 -24.51
N SER A 680 -8.15 10.53 -23.89
CA SER A 680 -7.06 10.42 -22.91
C SER A 680 -7.37 9.40 -21.80
N PRO A 681 -6.44 8.50 -21.46
CA PRO A 681 -6.60 7.53 -20.37
C PRO A 681 -6.41 8.16 -18.99
N TRP A 682 -6.14 9.46 -18.90
CA TRP A 682 -5.88 10.18 -17.66
C TRP A 682 -7.00 11.17 -17.33
N VAL A 683 -7.28 11.32 -16.04
CA VAL A 683 -8.25 12.27 -15.47
C VAL A 683 -7.64 12.99 -14.27
N ALA A 684 -7.96 14.26 -14.07
CA ALA A 684 -7.52 15.08 -12.94
C ALA A 684 -8.56 15.17 -11.80
#